data_AF-A0A518DHB7-F1
#
_entry.id   AF-A0A518DHB7-F1
#
_cell.length_a   1.000
_cell.length_b   1.000
_cell.length_c   1.000
_cell.angle_alpha   90.00
_cell.angle_beta   90.00
_cell.angle_gamma   90.00
#
_symmetry.space_group_name_H-M   'P 1'
#
loop_
_entity.id
_entity.type
_entity.pdbx_description
1 polymer ?
#
loop_
_entity_poly.entity_id
_entity_poly.type
_entity_poly.pdbx_seq_one_letter_code
_entity_poly.pdbx_strand_id
1 'polypeptide(L)'
;MATPFTFFRKYTGWMMAVLCVMLMFAFVVGDPIMNRLQGEGGPGTGSRKTAVTWKGGSLTEGDLSTLIAKRASLMRFMGGIEYTGRSAAEREGAGGLPPRVRFMPLPTSRDQGVEADVVRMKVVADAARKAGMVIGDGAVLDYLAGLGRDRVTPQEISDIAKQVGRDAGPLASLNNLLEGVREMLLVRSFLGSLTFEQITVTPQQRYAFWEKLNDRMAVEAAPIAAESLVAKVADPTDAELRKYFDAHKDFDPQPVRVMGVELPSPDPGFAVPRRFELQYLQASYDDFVAKAAEEVTDEQIAQYYEANKEQFVKTSTDLFGEDDAADGPATDSPEMGDGAGSETPEEPAEDAKEDGEKAAEADKPATDEPASEEADSEGPGSDEPAGDDAPEQESPTSDAADEESPAESMESDGDTDAETPAESESEADEAAEAEPEATPEKPSEPAESPQPEGEPQSARPSRSPFRLAAYQPEETAADDPAPDAQDAPAADEEPAAEGEDGEDQPAADKTEADKPEADLFDGLTDGMETEPSQDAKPADETAAPEKPKQYEPLEDVREEIRQMLARDQAPVKMMEVIEPIQAKLKATYNDYFSKVLDAEDAGQTVPEPPAELLDLTQVAKEAGLTFEKVEPVTVLELFDKPVGKALDLNAGDDTPLAARMAAKRGMYLYDPMVAIGNTMSGSDIYIVMKLAETERKVPELDEVRDRVVQEWKLSKAADLALAEAKKLAGDASPSGVPLVEFFANEPEIKVETSEPFTWLELGYVDPMSGNAVVRLSQPKPLEGVGPDFMEAVAGLEVGETTAALNHDRSIAYVVRMSEKLESEDSLRSAFLKDARMYAGLPNLIRQQMGEVSGAVLDSFDIDWKRDPDALAPSEE
;
A
#
# COMPACT_ATOMS: atom_id res chain seq x y z
N MET A 1 27.95 60.44 71.04
CA MET A 1 27.45 60.05 69.70
C MET A 1 26.26 59.13 69.93
N ALA A 2 25.10 59.38 69.32
CA ALA A 2 23.96 58.48 69.40
C ALA A 2 24.15 57.33 68.40
N THR A 3 23.89 56.09 68.81
CA THR A 3 24.04 54.91 67.96
C THR A 3 22.85 54.77 66.99
N PRO A 4 23.06 54.36 65.72
CA PRO A 4 21.99 54.31 64.72
C PRO A 4 20.86 53.32 65.06
N PHE A 5 21.12 52.37 65.96
CA PHE A 5 20.15 51.39 66.46
C PHE A 5 18.90 52.00 67.11
N THR A 6 18.92 53.25 67.60
CA THR A 6 17.70 53.89 68.13
C THR A 6 16.68 54.23 67.03
N PHE A 7 17.13 54.48 65.79
CA PHE A 7 16.25 54.69 64.65
C PHE A 7 15.63 53.35 64.21
N PHE A 8 16.47 52.33 64.00
CA PHE A 8 16.04 50.95 63.72
C PHE A 8 14.98 50.48 64.72
N ARG A 9 15.25 50.60 66.04
CA ARG A 9 14.34 50.12 67.10
C ARG A 9 13.00 50.86 67.17
N LYS A 10 12.91 52.08 66.60
CA LYS A 10 11.64 52.83 66.52
C LYS A 10 10.75 52.36 65.36
N TYR A 11 11.36 51.88 64.28
CA TYR A 11 10.65 51.49 63.05
C TYR A 11 10.60 49.97 62.82
N THR A 12 11.12 49.15 63.73
CA THR A 12 11.26 47.68 63.58
C THR A 12 9.99 46.99 63.08
N GLY A 13 8.82 47.34 63.63
CA GLY A 13 7.55 46.71 63.21
C GLY A 13 7.16 47.03 61.78
N TRP A 14 7.29 48.29 61.36
CA TRP A 14 7.04 48.71 59.98
C TRP A 14 8.08 48.13 59.02
N MET A 15 9.35 48.13 59.42
CA MET A 15 10.45 47.63 58.59
C MET A 15 10.40 46.11 58.43
N MET A 16 9.98 45.36 59.46
CA MET A 16 9.69 43.92 59.35
C MET A 16 8.48 43.66 58.46
N ALA A 17 7.42 44.47 58.53
CA ALA A 17 6.27 44.33 57.63
C ALA A 17 6.66 44.58 56.16
N VAL A 18 7.43 45.63 55.87
CA VAL A 18 7.98 45.90 54.53
C VAL A 18 8.89 44.77 54.05
N LEU A 19 9.73 44.21 54.93
CA LEU A 19 10.64 43.11 54.58
C LEU A 19 9.90 41.77 54.38
N CYS A 20 8.82 41.49 55.13
CA CYS A 20 7.93 40.37 54.86
C CYS A 20 7.17 40.53 53.53
N VAL A 21 6.69 41.74 53.21
CA VAL A 21 6.05 42.01 51.91
C VAL A 21 7.07 41.87 50.77
N MET A 22 8.31 42.35 50.93
CA MET A 22 9.39 42.11 49.96
C MET A 22 9.75 40.63 49.81
N LEU A 23 9.76 39.84 50.90
CA LEU A 23 10.00 38.39 50.82
C LEU A 23 8.84 37.64 50.14
N MET A 24 7.59 38.03 50.39
CA MET A 24 6.44 37.50 49.65
C MET A 24 6.50 37.89 48.18
N PHE A 25 6.86 39.13 47.84
CA PHE A 25 7.06 39.54 46.45
C PHE A 25 8.23 38.81 45.79
N ALA A 26 9.31 38.53 46.54
CA ALA A 26 10.45 37.75 46.05
C ALA A 26 10.09 36.27 45.80
N PHE A 27 9.22 35.66 46.60
CA PHE A 27 8.75 34.29 46.32
C PHE A 27 7.67 34.23 45.24
N VAL A 28 6.76 35.20 45.17
CA VAL A 28 5.65 35.21 44.19
C VAL A 28 6.08 35.71 42.81
N VAL A 29 7.09 36.58 42.74
CA VAL A 29 7.53 37.25 41.49
C VAL A 29 9.00 36.95 41.15
N GLY A 30 9.82 36.52 42.11
CA GLY A 30 11.21 36.13 41.85
C GLY A 30 11.30 34.88 40.99
N ASP A 31 10.59 33.79 41.30
CA ASP A 31 10.61 32.57 40.48
C ASP A 31 10.12 32.83 39.03
N PRO A 32 8.98 33.53 38.79
CA PRO A 32 8.59 33.95 37.44
C PRO A 32 9.63 34.82 36.72
N ILE A 33 10.32 35.74 37.41
CA ILE A 33 11.31 36.62 36.78
C ILE A 33 12.64 35.92 36.54
N MET A 34 13.12 35.04 37.43
CA MET A 34 14.33 34.24 37.20
C MET A 34 14.13 33.27 36.02
N ASN A 35 12.98 32.61 35.94
CA ASN A 35 12.62 31.77 34.81
C ASN A 35 12.50 32.56 33.48
N ARG A 36 12.14 33.85 33.54
CA ARG A 36 12.12 34.73 32.36
C ARG A 36 13.52 35.23 31.97
N LEU A 37 14.34 35.67 32.94
CA LEU A 37 15.69 36.18 32.71
C LEU A 37 16.70 35.09 32.31
N GLN A 38 16.46 33.83 32.65
CA GLN A 38 17.19 32.67 32.11
C GLN A 38 16.58 32.12 30.82
N GLY A 39 15.43 32.65 30.36
CA GLY A 39 14.64 32.10 29.26
C GLY A 39 15.02 32.58 27.85
N GLU A 40 15.77 33.68 27.74
CA GLU A 40 16.02 34.41 26.47
C GLU A 40 17.53 34.50 26.12
N GLY A 41 18.26 33.38 26.22
CA GLY A 41 19.70 33.36 25.92
C GLY A 41 20.35 31.99 25.74
N GLY A 42 19.59 30.94 25.42
CA GLY A 42 20.11 29.57 25.26
C GLY A 42 19.70 28.93 23.92
N PRO A 43 20.54 28.05 23.34
CA PRO A 43 20.23 27.33 22.10
C PRO A 43 19.18 26.24 22.34
N GLY A 44 17.91 26.65 22.35
CA GLY A 44 16.78 25.79 22.76
C GLY A 44 15.40 26.43 22.56
N THR A 45 15.25 27.21 21.49
CA THR A 45 13.96 27.79 21.08
C THR A 45 13.16 26.82 20.20
N GLY A 46 13.81 26.15 19.24
CA GLY A 46 13.16 25.18 18.35
C GLY A 46 12.51 24.00 19.07
N SER A 47 13.19 23.43 20.09
CA SER A 47 12.69 22.25 20.83
C SER A 47 11.40 22.48 21.63
N ARG A 48 11.00 23.75 21.86
CA ARG A 48 9.74 24.12 22.53
C ARG A 48 8.63 24.53 21.55
N LYS A 49 8.87 24.51 20.23
CA LYS A 49 7.85 24.72 19.22
C LYS A 49 6.92 23.50 19.19
N THR A 50 5.61 23.72 19.16
CA THR A 50 4.62 22.66 18.91
C THR A 50 4.78 22.13 17.50
N ALA A 51 4.98 20.82 17.36
CA ALA A 51 5.11 20.13 16.08
C ALA A 51 3.74 19.60 15.59
N VAL A 52 2.94 19.05 16.51
CA VAL A 52 1.65 18.42 16.21
C VAL A 52 0.67 18.56 17.38
N THR A 53 -0.62 18.62 17.07
CA THR A 53 -1.78 18.75 17.96
C THR A 53 -2.83 17.71 17.59
N TRP A 54 -3.60 17.21 18.56
CA TRP A 54 -4.72 16.28 18.30
C TRP A 54 -5.79 16.35 19.40
N LYS A 55 -6.90 15.64 19.24
CA LYS A 55 -7.98 15.54 20.26
C LYS A 55 -7.49 14.86 21.55
N GLY A 56 -6.93 15.68 22.44
CA GLY A 56 -6.44 15.29 23.76
C GLY A 56 -4.93 15.42 23.97
N GLY A 57 -4.19 16.13 23.11
CA GLY A 57 -2.77 16.41 23.36
C GLY A 57 -2.06 17.24 22.30
N SER A 58 -0.78 17.52 22.57
CA SER A 58 0.16 18.18 21.67
C SER A 58 1.58 17.68 21.97
N LEU A 59 2.45 17.67 20.97
CA LEU A 59 3.89 17.37 21.13
C LEU A 59 4.74 18.53 20.63
N THR A 60 5.84 18.80 21.32
CA THR A 60 6.89 19.70 20.83
C THR A 60 7.89 18.95 19.96
N GLU A 61 8.71 19.68 19.18
CA GLU A 61 9.85 19.08 18.45
C GLU A 61 10.82 18.33 19.39
N GLY A 62 10.96 18.77 20.65
CA GLY A 62 11.73 18.08 21.68
C GLY A 62 11.11 16.76 22.15
N ASP A 63 9.78 16.70 22.25
CA ASP A 63 9.07 15.45 22.57
C ASP A 63 9.13 14.47 21.39
N LEU A 64 8.91 14.98 20.18
CA LEU A 64 8.90 14.19 18.94
C LEU A 64 10.27 13.55 18.68
N SER A 65 11.35 14.33 18.72
CA SER A 65 12.72 13.79 18.61
C SER A 65 13.05 12.77 19.71
N THR A 66 12.53 12.96 20.93
CA THR A 66 12.64 11.97 22.02
C THR A 66 11.88 10.68 21.72
N LEU A 67 10.70 10.75 21.09
CA LEU A 67 9.93 9.57 20.66
C LEU A 67 10.64 8.80 19.53
N ILE A 68 11.22 9.48 18.54
CA ILE A 68 12.01 8.85 17.47
C ILE A 68 13.23 8.11 18.07
N ALA A 69 13.95 8.73 18.99
CA ALA A 69 15.10 8.11 19.67
C ALA A 69 14.69 6.85 20.47
N LYS A 70 13.53 6.87 21.13
CA LYS A 70 12.94 5.70 21.79
C LYS A 70 12.54 4.61 20.78
N ARG A 71 11.91 4.97 19.66
CA ARG A 71 11.51 4.03 18.58
C ARG A 71 12.71 3.29 17.99
N ALA A 72 13.78 4.02 17.65
CA ALA A 72 15.01 3.40 17.16
C ALA A 72 15.65 2.45 18.20
N SER A 73 15.62 2.82 19.48
CA SER A 73 16.13 1.98 20.57
C SER A 73 15.29 0.71 20.78
N LEU A 74 13.95 0.82 20.72
CA LEU A 74 13.00 -0.28 20.81
C LEU A 74 13.21 -1.30 19.68
N MET A 75 13.38 -0.83 18.44
CA MET A 75 13.63 -1.70 17.29
C MET A 75 14.98 -2.43 17.38
N ARG A 76 16.06 -1.77 17.83
CA ARG A 76 17.35 -2.45 18.10
C ARG A 76 17.23 -3.51 19.19
N PHE A 77 16.50 -3.23 20.27
CA PHE A 77 16.28 -4.17 21.37
C PHE A 77 15.51 -5.42 20.92
N MET A 78 14.40 -5.25 20.20
CA MET A 78 13.61 -6.37 19.68
C MET A 78 14.33 -7.15 18.57
N GLY A 79 15.05 -6.45 17.68
CA GLY A 79 15.87 -7.08 16.64
C GLY A 79 17.01 -7.91 17.23
N GLY A 80 17.65 -7.43 18.30
CA GLY A 80 18.65 -8.19 19.05
C GLY A 80 18.09 -9.49 19.64
N ILE A 81 16.88 -9.45 20.21
CA ILE A 81 16.21 -10.65 20.76
C ILE A 81 15.84 -11.64 19.64
N GLU A 82 15.30 -11.18 18.51
CA GLU A 82 14.99 -12.05 17.38
C GLU A 82 16.27 -12.70 16.82
N TYR A 83 17.34 -11.92 16.65
CA TYR A 83 18.65 -12.39 16.18
C TYR A 83 19.30 -13.40 17.13
N THR A 84 19.39 -13.11 18.43
CA THR A 84 19.94 -14.07 19.42
C THR A 84 19.11 -15.35 19.47
N GLY A 85 17.77 -15.25 19.37
CA GLY A 85 16.90 -16.42 19.29
C GLY A 85 17.06 -17.22 18.00
N ARG A 86 17.31 -16.55 16.87
CA ARG A 86 17.62 -17.17 15.58
C ARG A 86 18.94 -17.91 15.63
N SER A 87 20.02 -17.26 16.05
CA SER A 87 21.34 -17.88 16.15
C SER A 87 21.52 -18.83 17.34
N ALA A 88 20.55 -18.92 18.25
CA ALA A 88 20.37 -20.07 19.13
C ALA A 88 19.75 -21.25 18.37
N ALA A 89 18.65 -21.05 17.65
CA ALA A 89 18.00 -22.09 16.87
C ALA A 89 18.91 -22.65 15.75
N GLU A 90 19.68 -21.82 15.06
CA GLU A 90 20.66 -22.23 14.04
C GLU A 90 21.70 -23.22 14.61
N ARG A 91 22.26 -22.93 15.80
CA ARG A 91 23.21 -23.82 16.50
C ARG A 91 22.60 -25.15 16.96
N GLU A 92 21.27 -25.23 17.06
CA GLU A 92 20.52 -26.44 17.39
C GLU A 92 20.04 -27.21 16.13
N GLY A 93 20.40 -26.76 14.93
CA GLY A 93 19.88 -27.33 13.67
C GLY A 93 18.42 -26.95 13.37
N ALA A 94 17.86 -25.99 14.10
CA ALA A 94 16.46 -25.57 14.07
C ALA A 94 16.25 -24.16 13.47
N GLY A 95 17.24 -23.60 12.77
CA GLY A 95 17.25 -22.21 12.29
C GLY A 95 16.06 -21.83 11.39
N GLY A 96 15.53 -22.78 10.63
CA GLY A 96 14.34 -22.59 9.77
C GLY A 96 13.01 -22.43 10.52
N LEU A 97 12.97 -22.57 11.85
CA LEU A 97 11.74 -22.36 12.61
C LEU A 97 11.39 -20.86 12.72
N PRO A 98 10.17 -20.44 12.37
CA PRO A 98 9.71 -19.07 12.61
C PRO A 98 9.51 -18.79 14.11
N PRO A 99 9.61 -17.53 14.56
CA PRO A 99 9.30 -17.16 15.94
C PRO A 99 7.82 -17.40 16.27
N ARG A 100 7.52 -17.74 17.53
CA ARG A 100 6.16 -18.02 18.04
C ARG A 100 5.25 -16.79 17.95
N VAL A 101 5.82 -15.59 17.83
CA VAL A 101 5.10 -14.35 17.54
C VAL A 101 5.80 -13.60 16.40
N ARG A 102 5.01 -12.96 15.52
CA ARG A 102 5.55 -12.12 14.45
C ARG A 102 6.32 -10.92 15.04
N PHE A 103 7.55 -10.71 14.58
CA PHE A 103 8.26 -9.44 14.76
C PHE A 103 7.44 -8.32 14.13
N MET A 104 7.32 -7.18 14.82
CA MET A 104 6.61 -6.02 14.31
C MET A 104 7.66 -4.96 13.90
N PRO A 105 8.05 -4.89 12.61
CA PRO A 105 8.86 -3.79 12.13
C PRO A 105 8.05 -2.50 12.26
N LEU A 106 8.68 -1.45 12.78
CA LEU A 106 8.13 -0.10 12.84
C LEU A 106 9.17 0.86 12.25
N PRO A 107 8.75 1.93 11.55
CA PRO A 107 9.64 2.98 11.05
C PRO A 107 10.67 3.46 12.08
N THR A 108 11.92 3.68 11.64
CA THR A 108 13.01 4.16 12.49
C THR A 108 13.68 5.45 11.99
N SER A 109 13.37 5.86 10.76
CA SER A 109 13.93 7.03 10.07
C SER A 109 12.85 7.77 9.28
N ARG A 110 13.10 9.03 8.92
CA ARG A 110 12.10 9.90 8.28
C ARG A 110 11.62 9.39 6.92
N ASP A 111 12.53 8.80 6.14
CA ASP A 111 12.23 8.11 4.89
C ASP A 111 11.34 6.85 5.05
N GLN A 112 11.05 6.43 6.29
CA GLN A 112 10.10 5.37 6.63
C GLN A 112 8.79 5.90 7.25
N GLY A 113 8.61 7.21 7.42
CA GLY A 113 7.43 7.79 8.09
C GLY A 113 7.47 7.70 9.62
N VAL A 114 8.64 7.87 10.25
CA VAL A 114 8.81 7.67 11.70
C VAL A 114 8.13 8.72 12.56
N GLU A 115 8.04 9.97 12.12
CA GLU A 115 7.39 11.05 12.87
C GLU A 115 5.87 10.84 12.90
N ALA A 116 5.27 10.50 11.76
CA ALA A 116 3.87 10.10 11.65
C ALA A 116 3.59 8.84 12.50
N ASP A 117 4.43 7.80 12.42
CA ASP A 117 4.25 6.54 13.14
C ASP A 117 4.35 6.69 14.67
N VAL A 118 5.34 7.42 15.21
CA VAL A 118 5.44 7.57 16.68
C VAL A 118 4.31 8.40 17.27
N VAL A 119 3.80 9.38 16.52
CA VAL A 119 2.61 10.16 16.92
C VAL A 119 1.36 9.28 16.87
N ARG A 120 1.12 8.60 15.75
CA ARG A 120 -0.01 7.66 15.59
C ARG A 120 -0.01 6.58 16.67
N MET A 121 1.14 5.96 16.94
CA MET A 121 1.30 4.97 18.00
C MET A 121 0.92 5.55 19.37
N LYS A 122 1.42 6.75 19.72
CA LYS A 122 1.10 7.39 21.00
C LYS A 122 -0.39 7.72 21.12
N VAL A 123 -0.98 8.30 20.08
CA VAL A 123 -2.41 8.67 20.04
C VAL A 123 -3.30 7.45 20.26
N VAL A 124 -3.04 6.35 19.54
CA VAL A 124 -3.80 5.10 19.68
C VAL A 124 -3.53 4.41 21.03
N ALA A 125 -2.31 4.46 21.56
CA ALA A 125 -2.00 3.95 22.90
C ALA A 125 -2.77 4.71 24.00
N ASP A 126 -2.85 6.04 23.89
CA ASP A 126 -3.59 6.86 24.85
C ASP A 126 -5.12 6.71 24.69
N ALA A 127 -5.61 6.41 23.49
CA ALA A 127 -7.01 6.00 23.28
C ALA A 127 -7.31 4.64 23.92
N ALA A 128 -6.44 3.65 23.74
CA ALA A 128 -6.56 2.33 24.37
C ALA A 128 -6.52 2.39 25.91
N ARG A 129 -5.64 3.24 26.47
CA ARG A 129 -5.60 3.55 27.91
C ARG A 129 -6.94 4.13 28.40
N LYS A 130 -7.53 5.09 27.67
CA LYS A 130 -8.85 5.67 27.98
C LYS A 130 -9.99 4.65 27.89
N ALA A 131 -9.89 3.68 26.97
CA ALA A 131 -10.79 2.54 26.86
C ALA A 131 -10.58 1.46 27.96
N GLY A 132 -9.69 1.68 28.93
CA GLY A 132 -9.42 0.77 30.04
C GLY A 132 -8.57 -0.46 29.67
N MET A 133 -7.98 -0.49 28.47
CA MET A 133 -7.12 -1.60 28.04
C MET A 133 -5.74 -1.52 28.71
N VAL A 134 -5.27 -2.66 29.23
CA VAL A 134 -3.97 -2.78 29.92
C VAL A 134 -3.27 -4.06 29.46
N ILE A 135 -1.99 -3.93 29.08
CA ILE A 135 -1.11 -5.07 28.82
C ILE A 135 -0.24 -5.30 30.06
N GLY A 136 -0.42 -6.44 30.74
CA GLY A 136 0.37 -6.82 31.92
C GLY A 136 1.77 -7.33 31.56
N ASP A 137 2.70 -7.28 32.53
CA ASP A 137 4.12 -7.61 32.32
C ASP A 137 4.35 -9.01 31.76
N GLY A 138 3.53 -9.99 32.19
CA GLY A 138 3.60 -11.36 31.66
C GLY A 138 3.34 -11.47 30.16
N ALA A 139 2.51 -10.58 29.58
CA ALA A 139 2.26 -10.55 28.14
C ALA A 139 3.41 -9.88 27.36
N VAL A 140 4.09 -8.90 27.97
CA VAL A 140 5.34 -8.33 27.43
C VAL A 140 6.44 -9.39 27.41
N LEU A 141 6.60 -10.15 28.50
CA LEU A 141 7.60 -11.21 28.60
C LEU A 141 7.32 -12.41 27.69
N ASP A 142 6.06 -12.85 27.56
CA ASP A 142 5.69 -13.93 26.62
C ASP A 142 5.91 -13.53 25.16
N TYR A 143 5.64 -12.26 24.81
CA TYR A 143 5.95 -11.73 23.48
C TYR A 143 7.47 -11.75 23.20
N LEU A 144 8.30 -11.29 24.15
CA LEU A 144 9.76 -11.30 23.97
C LEU A 144 10.35 -12.71 23.93
N ALA A 145 9.85 -13.64 24.76
CA ALA A 145 10.25 -15.04 24.71
C ALA A 145 9.89 -15.69 23.37
N GLY A 146 8.63 -15.53 22.92
CA GLY A 146 8.17 -16.06 21.64
C GLY A 146 8.89 -15.45 20.43
N LEU A 147 9.31 -14.18 20.51
CA LEU A 147 10.11 -13.51 19.49
C LEU A 147 11.53 -14.10 19.43
N GLY A 148 12.12 -14.37 20.59
CA GLY A 148 13.38 -15.09 20.75
C GLY A 148 13.29 -16.61 20.49
N ARG A 149 12.27 -17.11 19.78
CA ARG A 149 12.03 -18.55 19.51
C ARG A 149 12.02 -19.43 20.78
N ASP A 150 11.60 -18.85 21.90
CA ASP A 150 11.62 -19.42 23.25
C ASP A 150 13.02 -19.88 23.73
N ARG A 151 14.09 -19.31 23.15
CA ARG A 151 15.50 -19.66 23.38
C ARG A 151 16.33 -18.57 24.04
N VAL A 152 15.86 -17.32 24.05
CA VAL A 152 16.57 -16.20 24.68
C VAL A 152 16.19 -16.13 26.16
N THR A 153 17.18 -16.24 27.05
CA THR A 153 16.97 -16.20 28.50
C THR A 153 16.67 -14.77 29.00
N PRO A 154 16.02 -14.60 30.16
CA PRO A 154 15.84 -13.29 30.78
C PRO A 154 17.15 -12.52 31.06
N GLN A 155 18.26 -13.24 31.24
CA GLN A 155 19.58 -12.64 31.38
C GLN A 155 20.08 -12.06 30.06
N GLU A 156 19.96 -12.80 28.95
CA GLU A 156 20.31 -12.30 27.62
C GLU A 156 19.42 -11.12 27.20
N ILE A 157 18.11 -11.16 27.49
CA ILE A 157 17.21 -10.00 27.32
C ILE A 157 17.75 -8.78 28.10
N SER A 158 18.19 -8.98 29.34
CA SER A 158 18.79 -7.93 30.17
C SER A 158 20.11 -7.40 29.60
N ASP A 159 20.93 -8.26 29.01
CA ASP A 159 22.24 -7.88 28.44
C ASP A 159 22.12 -7.20 27.07
N ILE A 160 21.16 -7.62 26.24
CA ILE A 160 20.77 -6.90 25.01
C ILE A 160 20.23 -5.51 25.37
N ALA A 161 19.37 -5.39 26.39
CA ALA A 161 18.92 -4.09 26.89
C ALA A 161 20.07 -3.21 27.41
N LYS A 162 21.06 -3.79 28.11
CA LYS A 162 22.26 -3.07 28.55
C LYS A 162 23.12 -2.62 27.37
N GLN A 163 23.20 -3.38 26.29
CA GLN A 163 23.92 -2.99 25.07
C GLN A 163 23.26 -1.76 24.44
N VAL A 164 21.97 -1.83 24.10
CA VAL A 164 21.22 -0.68 23.55
C VAL A 164 21.26 0.53 24.51
N GLY A 165 21.22 0.29 25.82
CA GLY A 165 21.34 1.32 26.86
C GLY A 165 22.71 1.99 26.98
N ARG A 166 23.80 1.38 26.48
CA ARG A 166 25.11 2.07 26.34
C ARG A 166 25.07 3.05 25.17
N ASP A 167 24.49 2.61 24.05
CA ASP A 167 24.54 3.32 22.77
C ASP A 167 23.54 4.48 22.70
N ALA A 168 22.37 4.33 23.34
CA ALA A 168 21.29 5.32 23.37
C ALA A 168 21.04 5.94 24.76
N GLY A 169 21.85 5.60 25.76
CA GLY A 169 21.82 6.22 27.08
C GLY A 169 20.50 6.01 27.87
N PRO A 170 20.16 6.94 28.79
CA PRO A 170 19.01 6.78 29.70
C PRO A 170 17.65 6.59 29.02
N LEU A 171 17.49 7.05 27.77
CA LEU A 171 16.26 6.87 26.99
C LEU A 171 15.99 5.37 26.72
N ALA A 172 17.03 4.56 26.55
CA ALA A 172 16.95 3.12 26.31
C ALA A 172 17.14 2.27 27.59
N SER A 173 16.74 2.78 28.76
CA SER A 173 16.67 1.95 29.97
C SER A 173 15.72 0.76 29.77
N LEU A 174 15.99 -0.39 30.43
CA LEU A 174 15.16 -1.61 30.32
C LEU A 174 13.67 -1.31 30.56
N ASN A 175 13.33 -0.47 31.52
CA ASN A 175 11.94 -0.09 31.81
C ASN A 175 11.29 0.68 30.64
N ASN A 176 12.03 1.60 30.00
CA ASN A 176 11.53 2.32 28.82
C ASN A 176 11.38 1.39 27.60
N LEU A 177 12.28 0.42 27.44
CA LEU A 177 12.19 -0.57 26.37
C LEU A 177 10.99 -1.50 26.57
N LEU A 178 10.79 -2.02 27.78
CA LEU A 178 9.62 -2.85 28.13
C LEU A 178 8.31 -2.07 28.01
N GLU A 179 8.26 -0.79 28.40
CA GLU A 179 7.08 0.05 28.19
C GLU A 179 6.84 0.34 26.71
N GLY A 180 7.89 0.52 25.89
CA GLY A 180 7.75 0.64 24.44
C GLY A 180 7.17 -0.62 23.78
N VAL A 181 7.54 -1.82 24.27
CA VAL A 181 6.90 -3.09 23.88
C VAL A 181 5.44 -3.12 24.38
N ARG A 182 5.17 -2.65 25.61
CA ARG A 182 3.81 -2.58 26.16
C ARG A 182 2.90 -1.67 25.34
N GLU A 183 3.34 -0.48 24.97
CA GLU A 183 2.60 0.45 24.11
C GLU A 183 2.34 -0.16 22.73
N MET A 184 3.32 -0.86 22.14
CA MET A 184 3.15 -1.56 20.87
C MET A 184 2.09 -2.67 20.95
N LEU A 185 2.16 -3.52 21.98
CA LEU A 185 1.18 -4.57 22.23
C LEU A 185 -0.20 -3.99 22.54
N LEU A 186 -0.27 -2.83 23.21
CA LEU A 186 -1.52 -2.14 23.51
C LEU A 186 -2.18 -1.58 22.24
N VAL A 187 -1.43 -0.87 21.40
CA VAL A 187 -1.91 -0.38 20.08
C VAL A 187 -2.38 -1.55 19.22
N ARG A 188 -1.58 -2.61 19.13
CA ARG A 188 -1.93 -3.84 18.41
C ARG A 188 -3.19 -4.50 18.97
N SER A 189 -3.34 -4.54 20.30
CA SER A 189 -4.51 -5.15 20.94
C SER A 189 -5.78 -4.30 20.78
N PHE A 190 -5.66 -2.97 20.76
CA PHE A 190 -6.78 -2.05 20.54
C PHE A 190 -7.28 -2.16 19.10
N LEU A 191 -6.41 -1.99 18.11
CA LEU A 191 -6.77 -2.19 16.70
C LEU A 191 -7.23 -3.64 16.43
N GLY A 192 -6.64 -4.62 17.13
CA GLY A 192 -7.06 -6.02 17.11
C GLY A 192 -8.43 -6.29 17.74
N SER A 193 -8.90 -5.47 18.69
CA SER A 193 -10.27 -5.57 19.23
C SER A 193 -11.31 -5.04 18.26
N LEU A 194 -10.97 -3.98 17.50
CA LEU A 194 -11.81 -3.45 16.41
C LEU A 194 -11.92 -4.44 15.24
N THR A 195 -10.99 -5.39 15.09
CA THR A 195 -11.01 -6.36 14.00
C THR A 195 -12.31 -7.16 13.92
N PHE A 196 -13.00 -7.45 15.03
CA PHE A 196 -14.31 -8.11 14.95
C PHE A 196 -15.36 -7.25 14.23
N GLU A 197 -15.43 -5.95 14.55
CA GLU A 197 -16.34 -5.01 13.89
C GLU A 197 -15.94 -4.79 12.43
N GLN A 198 -14.64 -4.67 12.16
CA GLN A 198 -14.07 -4.48 10.82
C GLN A 198 -14.32 -5.66 9.86
N ILE A 199 -14.41 -6.90 10.35
CA ILE A 199 -14.74 -8.09 9.54
C ILE A 199 -16.23 -8.46 9.53
N THR A 200 -17.04 -7.89 10.44
CA THR A 200 -18.46 -8.25 10.59
C THR A 200 -19.32 -7.47 9.59
N VAL A 201 -19.33 -7.97 8.36
CA VAL A 201 -20.17 -7.43 7.28
C VAL A 201 -21.59 -7.98 7.42
N THR A 202 -22.54 -7.07 7.68
CA THR A 202 -23.97 -7.38 7.85
C THR A 202 -24.59 -7.98 6.59
N PRO A 203 -25.76 -8.67 6.67
CA PRO A 203 -26.43 -9.21 5.48
C PRO A 203 -26.73 -8.16 4.41
N GLN A 204 -27.08 -6.92 4.81
CA GLN A 204 -27.36 -5.81 3.90
C GLN A 204 -26.08 -5.30 3.21
N GLN A 205 -24.97 -5.14 3.95
CA GLN A 205 -23.67 -4.78 3.35
C GLN A 205 -23.15 -5.90 2.43
N ARG A 206 -23.34 -7.18 2.79
CA ARG A 206 -23.00 -8.33 1.93
C ARG A 206 -23.78 -8.36 0.63
N TYR A 207 -25.06 -7.96 0.67
CA TYR A 207 -25.89 -7.78 -0.51
C TYR A 207 -25.36 -6.63 -1.36
N ALA A 208 -25.16 -5.42 -0.81
CA ALA A 208 -24.60 -4.28 -1.54
C ALA A 208 -23.22 -4.56 -2.17
N PHE A 209 -22.36 -5.33 -1.48
CA PHE A 209 -21.07 -5.81 -2.02
C PHE A 209 -21.22 -6.82 -3.16
N TRP A 210 -22.25 -7.66 -3.14
CA TRP A 210 -22.55 -8.61 -4.21
C TRP A 210 -23.21 -7.88 -5.40
N GLU A 211 -24.11 -6.93 -5.11
CA GLU A 211 -24.80 -6.07 -6.08
C GLU A 211 -23.81 -5.24 -6.90
N LYS A 212 -22.80 -4.63 -6.27
CA LYS A 212 -21.70 -3.95 -6.99
C LYS A 212 -20.94 -4.85 -7.98
N LEU A 213 -20.98 -6.17 -7.81
CA LEU A 213 -20.33 -7.16 -8.68
C LEU A 213 -21.30 -7.86 -9.65
N ASN A 214 -22.62 -7.63 -9.56
CA ASN A 214 -23.64 -8.43 -10.27
C ASN A 214 -24.84 -7.64 -10.84
N ASP A 215 -25.17 -6.43 -10.35
CA ASP A 215 -26.18 -5.57 -10.98
C ASP A 215 -25.64 -5.02 -12.30
N ARG A 216 -26.10 -5.56 -13.43
CA ARG A 216 -25.63 -5.17 -14.76
C ARG A 216 -26.52 -4.07 -15.31
N MET A 217 -25.90 -2.91 -15.51
CA MET A 217 -26.52 -1.71 -16.05
C MET A 217 -25.86 -1.27 -17.35
N ALA A 218 -26.62 -0.61 -18.21
CA ALA A 218 -26.11 0.14 -19.36
C ALA A 218 -26.59 1.59 -19.26
N VAL A 219 -25.79 2.52 -19.78
CA VAL A 219 -26.12 3.94 -19.80
C VAL A 219 -25.98 4.55 -21.18
N GLU A 220 -26.82 5.54 -21.46
CA GLU A 220 -26.52 6.58 -22.44
C GLU A 220 -25.76 7.69 -21.72
N ALA A 221 -24.68 8.20 -22.31
CA ALA A 221 -23.90 9.30 -21.77
C ALA A 221 -23.60 10.35 -22.85
N ALA A 222 -23.72 11.62 -22.50
CA ALA A 222 -23.41 12.75 -23.35
C ALA A 222 -22.22 13.53 -22.74
N PRO A 223 -21.02 13.46 -23.34
CA PRO A 223 -19.83 14.11 -22.81
C PRO A 223 -19.83 15.62 -23.08
N ILE A 224 -19.51 16.41 -22.06
CA ILE A 224 -19.23 17.84 -22.14
C ILE A 224 -17.80 18.06 -21.67
N ALA A 225 -16.88 18.25 -22.62
CA ALA A 225 -15.46 18.44 -22.34
C ALA A 225 -15.22 19.80 -21.65
N ALA A 226 -14.58 19.78 -20.48
CA ALA A 226 -14.28 20.99 -19.70
C ALA A 226 -13.42 21.99 -20.51
N GLU A 227 -12.51 21.51 -21.36
CA GLU A 227 -11.67 22.36 -22.22
C GLU A 227 -12.50 23.33 -23.10
N SER A 228 -13.66 22.90 -23.60
CA SER A 228 -14.57 23.75 -24.40
C SER A 228 -15.08 24.97 -23.62
N LEU A 229 -15.12 24.88 -22.29
CA LEU A 229 -15.63 25.91 -21.39
C LEU A 229 -14.52 26.81 -20.82
N VAL A 230 -13.23 26.49 -21.05
CA VAL A 230 -12.09 27.32 -20.60
C VAL A 230 -12.18 28.75 -21.14
N ALA A 231 -12.72 28.94 -22.35
CA ALA A 231 -12.97 30.26 -22.92
C ALA A 231 -14.11 31.06 -22.23
N LYS A 232 -14.98 30.39 -21.45
CA LYS A 232 -16.00 31.02 -20.58
C LYS A 232 -15.40 31.43 -19.21
N VAL A 233 -14.20 30.96 -18.84
CA VAL A 233 -13.55 31.20 -17.54
C VAL A 233 -12.69 32.47 -17.57
N ALA A 234 -12.88 33.36 -16.58
CA ALA A 234 -12.09 34.58 -16.43
C ALA A 234 -10.61 34.29 -16.06
N ASP A 235 -9.72 35.25 -16.27
CA ASP A 235 -8.33 35.12 -15.81
C ASP A 235 -8.25 35.13 -14.27
N PRO A 236 -7.52 34.19 -13.64
CA PRO A 236 -7.40 34.13 -12.19
C PRO A 236 -6.59 35.31 -11.61
N THR A 237 -6.94 35.72 -10.40
CA THR A 237 -6.12 36.70 -9.68
C THR A 237 -4.83 36.10 -9.15
N ASP A 238 -3.85 36.96 -8.93
CA ASP A 238 -2.56 36.67 -8.31
C ASP A 238 -2.68 36.00 -6.91
N ALA A 239 -3.82 36.19 -6.22
CA ALA A 239 -4.10 35.56 -4.93
C ALA A 239 -4.70 34.15 -5.09
N GLU A 240 -5.56 33.95 -6.08
CA GLU A 240 -6.15 32.64 -6.40
C GLU A 240 -5.09 31.69 -6.96
N LEU A 241 -4.20 32.16 -7.83
CA LEU A 241 -3.06 31.39 -8.34
C LEU A 241 -2.14 30.91 -7.21
N ARG A 242 -1.79 31.79 -6.27
CA ARG A 242 -0.98 31.42 -5.10
C ARG A 242 -1.70 30.38 -4.24
N LYS A 243 -2.97 30.61 -3.90
CA LYS A 243 -3.77 29.65 -3.11
C LYS A 243 -3.90 28.28 -3.79
N TYR A 244 -4.09 28.25 -5.11
CA TYR A 244 -4.22 27.02 -5.88
C TYR A 244 -2.89 26.27 -5.96
N PHE A 245 -1.80 26.99 -6.27
CA PHE A 245 -0.46 26.41 -6.22
C PHE A 245 -0.11 25.89 -4.82
N ASP A 246 -0.32 26.67 -3.76
CA ASP A 246 -0.05 26.25 -2.38
C ASP A 246 -0.85 25.01 -1.93
N ALA A 247 -1.98 24.71 -2.57
CA ALA A 247 -2.79 23.52 -2.32
C ALA A 247 -2.37 22.28 -3.14
N HIS A 248 -1.60 22.46 -4.24
CA HIS A 248 -1.33 21.42 -5.25
C HIS A 248 0.16 21.23 -5.58
N LYS A 249 1.05 22.10 -5.09
CA LYS A 249 2.50 22.07 -5.34
C LYS A 249 3.19 20.82 -4.81
N ASP A 250 2.63 20.21 -3.76
CA ASP A 250 3.18 19.06 -3.07
C ASP A 250 2.66 17.72 -3.61
N PHE A 251 1.80 17.71 -4.64
CA PHE A 251 1.45 16.50 -5.40
C PHE A 251 2.38 16.31 -6.61
N ASP A 252 2.65 15.05 -6.95
CA ASP A 252 3.41 14.66 -8.15
C ASP A 252 2.47 14.52 -9.37
N PRO A 253 2.89 14.93 -10.58
CA PRO A 253 2.12 14.75 -11.82
C PRO A 253 2.17 13.28 -12.30
N GLN A 254 1.40 12.41 -11.64
CA GLN A 254 1.31 10.98 -11.97
C GLN A 254 -0.13 10.46 -11.79
N PRO A 255 -0.55 9.41 -12.52
CA PRO A 255 -1.85 8.79 -12.34
C PRO A 255 -1.99 8.16 -10.95
N VAL A 256 -3.24 8.01 -10.51
CA VAL A 256 -3.61 7.46 -9.20
C VAL A 256 -4.27 6.10 -9.36
N ARG A 257 -3.97 5.18 -8.43
CA ARG A 257 -4.52 3.82 -8.45
C ARG A 257 -5.77 3.72 -7.59
N VAL A 258 -6.94 3.74 -8.22
CA VAL A 258 -8.26 3.76 -7.58
C VAL A 258 -8.94 2.42 -7.79
N MET A 259 -9.24 1.73 -6.67
CA MET A 259 -9.87 0.39 -6.66
C MET A 259 -9.28 -0.53 -7.75
N GLY A 260 -7.96 -0.74 -7.73
CA GLY A 260 -7.25 -1.64 -8.65
C GLY A 260 -6.99 -1.12 -10.07
N VAL A 261 -7.70 -0.08 -10.53
CA VAL A 261 -7.50 0.58 -11.84
C VAL A 261 -6.56 1.77 -11.70
N GLU A 262 -5.86 2.12 -12.76
CA GLU A 262 -5.01 3.32 -12.83
C GLU A 262 -5.73 4.39 -13.66
N LEU A 263 -5.93 5.57 -13.07
CA LEU A 263 -6.71 6.68 -13.64
C LEU A 263 -5.90 7.99 -13.55
N PRO A 264 -6.13 8.99 -14.42
CA PRO A 264 -5.48 10.29 -14.28
C PRO A 264 -6.00 11.02 -13.02
N SER A 265 -5.15 11.83 -12.39
CA SER A 265 -5.45 12.42 -11.07
C SER A 265 -6.57 13.48 -11.12
N PRO A 266 -7.51 13.49 -10.16
CA PRO A 266 -8.49 14.57 -9.99
C PRO A 266 -7.83 15.92 -9.67
N ASP A 267 -6.66 15.87 -9.02
CA ASP A 267 -5.96 17.03 -8.47
C ASP A 267 -4.57 17.13 -9.13
N PRO A 268 -4.21 18.28 -9.74
CA PRO A 268 -2.96 18.42 -10.47
C PRO A 268 -1.75 18.42 -9.53
N GLY A 269 -0.64 17.81 -9.98
CA GLY A 269 0.63 17.86 -9.28
C GLY A 269 1.63 18.80 -9.94
N PHE A 270 2.11 19.81 -9.22
CA PHE A 270 3.14 20.73 -9.73
C PHE A 270 4.57 20.37 -9.31
N ALA A 271 4.78 19.40 -8.43
CA ALA A 271 6.13 18.95 -8.09
C ALA A 271 6.86 18.37 -9.31
N VAL A 272 8.18 18.51 -9.33
CA VAL A 272 9.05 17.74 -10.22
C VAL A 272 9.33 16.41 -9.52
N PRO A 273 8.83 15.26 -10.04
CA PRO A 273 9.02 13.96 -9.40
C PRO A 273 10.49 13.55 -9.45
N ARG A 274 10.90 12.67 -8.53
CA ARG A 274 12.26 12.09 -8.49
C ARG A 274 12.50 11.28 -9.78
N ARG A 275 13.61 11.54 -10.49
CA ARG A 275 13.97 10.84 -11.74
C ARG A 275 15.34 10.16 -11.63
N PHE A 276 15.47 9.00 -12.27
CA PHE A 276 16.65 8.14 -12.18
C PHE A 276 17.19 7.86 -13.58
N GLU A 277 18.49 8.08 -13.78
CA GLU A 277 19.22 7.56 -14.93
C GLU A 277 19.92 6.27 -14.48
N LEU A 278 19.79 5.20 -15.25
CA LEU A 278 20.38 3.90 -14.91
C LEU A 278 20.87 3.18 -16.16
N GLN A 279 21.76 2.21 -15.96
CA GLN A 279 22.15 1.24 -16.97
C GLN A 279 22.01 -0.17 -16.42
N TYR A 280 21.76 -1.14 -17.29
CA TYR A 280 21.74 -2.54 -16.90
C TYR A 280 22.31 -3.48 -17.96
N LEU A 281 22.80 -4.62 -17.47
CA LEU A 281 23.09 -5.82 -18.25
C LEU A 281 21.98 -6.84 -17.95
N GLN A 282 21.36 -7.40 -18.98
CA GLN A 282 20.33 -8.44 -18.88
C GLN A 282 20.87 -9.75 -19.44
N ALA A 283 20.87 -10.79 -18.62
CA ALA A 283 20.83 -12.17 -19.05
C ALA A 283 19.36 -12.55 -19.26
N SER A 284 18.93 -12.66 -20.52
CA SER A 284 17.62 -13.20 -20.89
C SER A 284 17.56 -14.69 -20.56
N TYR A 285 16.53 -15.12 -19.84
CA TYR A 285 16.36 -16.54 -19.51
C TYR A 285 16.20 -17.39 -20.78
N ASP A 286 15.34 -16.95 -21.72
CA ASP A 286 15.05 -17.70 -22.95
C ASP A 286 16.29 -17.82 -23.86
N ASP A 287 17.14 -16.79 -23.94
CA ASP A 287 18.41 -16.86 -24.68
C ASP A 287 19.37 -17.90 -24.09
N PHE A 288 19.40 -18.05 -22.76
CA PHE A 288 20.24 -19.04 -22.08
C PHE A 288 19.64 -20.45 -22.15
N VAL A 289 18.31 -20.60 -22.16
CA VAL A 289 17.65 -21.88 -22.45
C VAL A 289 17.94 -22.33 -23.89
N ALA A 290 17.86 -21.43 -24.87
CA ALA A 290 18.17 -21.74 -26.26
C ALA A 290 19.63 -22.22 -26.42
N LYS A 291 20.60 -21.48 -25.87
CA LYS A 291 22.02 -21.87 -25.86
C LYS A 291 22.25 -23.20 -25.14
N ALA A 292 21.60 -23.42 -23.98
CA ALA A 292 21.73 -24.66 -23.24
C ALA A 292 21.14 -25.86 -24.00
N ALA A 293 20.04 -25.69 -24.75
CA ALA A 293 19.45 -26.75 -25.56
C ALA A 293 20.38 -27.23 -26.69
N GLU A 294 21.19 -26.34 -27.28
CA GLU A 294 22.22 -26.72 -28.27
C GLU A 294 23.37 -27.54 -27.65
N GLU A 295 23.64 -27.36 -26.36
CA GLU A 295 24.71 -28.06 -25.64
C GLU A 295 24.28 -29.38 -24.98
N VAL A 296 22.98 -29.61 -24.78
CA VAL A 296 22.45 -30.85 -24.16
C VAL A 296 22.65 -32.05 -25.08
N THR A 297 23.41 -33.04 -24.61
CA THR A 297 23.78 -34.22 -25.40
C THR A 297 22.74 -35.33 -25.34
N ASP A 298 22.68 -36.16 -26.39
CA ASP A 298 21.81 -37.35 -26.41
C ASP A 298 22.14 -38.35 -25.28
N GLU A 299 23.37 -38.35 -24.78
CA GLU A 299 23.77 -39.16 -23.62
C GLU A 299 23.15 -38.64 -22.31
N GLN A 300 23.04 -37.32 -22.14
CA GLN A 300 22.35 -36.71 -20.99
C GLN A 300 20.83 -36.94 -21.07
N ILE A 301 20.23 -36.82 -22.25
CA ILE A 301 18.80 -37.10 -22.48
C ILE A 301 18.47 -38.57 -22.14
N ALA A 302 19.29 -39.52 -22.60
CA ALA A 302 19.12 -40.94 -22.30
C ALA A 302 19.30 -41.25 -20.80
N GLN A 303 20.26 -40.61 -20.12
CA GLN A 303 20.46 -40.76 -18.67
C GLN A 303 19.27 -40.20 -17.88
N TYR A 304 18.78 -39.01 -18.22
CA TYR A 304 17.62 -38.40 -17.56
C TYR A 304 16.35 -39.25 -17.73
N TYR A 305 16.11 -39.78 -18.94
CA TYR A 305 14.97 -40.66 -19.22
C TYR A 305 14.99 -41.96 -18.41
N GLU A 306 16.14 -42.64 -18.31
CA GLU A 306 16.22 -43.88 -17.53
C GLU A 306 16.18 -43.62 -16.02
N ALA A 307 16.65 -42.46 -15.54
CA ALA A 307 16.56 -42.05 -14.14
C ALA A 307 15.13 -41.63 -13.73
N ASN A 308 14.44 -40.87 -14.58
CA ASN A 308 13.11 -40.30 -14.31
C ASN A 308 11.97 -41.07 -14.98
N LYS A 309 12.21 -42.34 -15.36
CA LYS A 309 11.32 -43.16 -16.19
C LYS A 309 9.88 -43.23 -15.71
N GLU A 310 9.67 -43.17 -14.39
CA GLU A 310 8.34 -43.18 -13.77
C GLU A 310 7.47 -41.95 -14.07
N GLN A 311 8.06 -40.86 -14.59
CA GLN A 311 7.33 -39.67 -15.04
C GLN A 311 6.72 -39.88 -16.45
N PHE A 312 7.38 -40.65 -17.32
CA PHE A 312 7.00 -40.84 -18.72
C PHE A 312 6.04 -42.02 -18.94
N VAL A 313 5.01 -42.16 -18.10
CA VAL A 313 4.01 -43.25 -18.20
C VAL A 313 2.93 -42.88 -19.20
N LYS A 314 2.73 -43.71 -20.23
CA LYS A 314 1.62 -43.58 -21.19
C LYS A 314 0.28 -43.68 -20.46
N THR A 315 -0.38 -42.54 -20.30
CA THR A 315 -1.76 -42.48 -19.79
C THR A 315 -2.68 -43.08 -20.86
N SER A 316 -3.17 -44.31 -20.64
CA SER A 316 -4.02 -45.00 -21.62
C SER A 316 -5.34 -44.25 -21.81
N THR A 317 -5.62 -43.81 -23.04
CA THR A 317 -6.85 -43.06 -23.42
C THR A 317 -8.14 -43.86 -23.23
N ASP A 318 -8.06 -45.15 -22.88
CA ASP A 318 -9.14 -46.10 -22.57
C ASP A 318 -10.12 -45.66 -21.45
N LEU A 319 -9.88 -44.53 -20.76
CA LEU A 319 -10.83 -43.96 -19.79
C LEU A 319 -12.05 -43.29 -20.44
N PHE A 320 -11.98 -42.95 -21.74
CA PHE A 320 -13.11 -42.47 -22.54
C PHE A 320 -13.25 -43.34 -23.79
N GLY A 321 -13.65 -44.60 -23.58
CA GLY A 321 -13.72 -45.60 -24.65
C GLY A 321 -14.94 -45.45 -25.56
N GLU A 322 -14.72 -45.05 -26.80
CA GLU A 322 -15.69 -45.12 -27.90
C GLU A 322 -15.05 -45.75 -29.14
N ASP A 323 -15.46 -47.00 -29.43
CA ASP A 323 -15.02 -47.77 -30.60
C ASP A 323 -16.23 -48.55 -31.14
N ASP A 324 -17.15 -47.83 -31.81
CA ASP A 324 -18.15 -48.40 -32.72
C ASP A 324 -18.40 -47.41 -33.88
N ALA A 325 -18.75 -47.92 -35.06
CA ALA A 325 -18.23 -47.34 -36.31
C ALA A 325 -19.25 -46.76 -37.31
N ALA A 326 -18.68 -45.96 -38.23
CA ALA A 326 -19.05 -45.77 -39.65
C ALA A 326 -19.87 -44.53 -40.10
N ASP A 327 -19.51 -44.10 -41.31
CA ASP A 327 -20.10 -43.11 -42.24
C ASP A 327 -20.32 -41.65 -41.78
N GLY A 328 -19.86 -40.71 -42.63
CA GLY A 328 -20.09 -39.26 -42.52
C GLY A 328 -21.25 -38.78 -43.42
N PRO A 329 -21.24 -37.55 -44.01
CA PRO A 329 -20.08 -36.66 -44.20
C PRO A 329 -20.27 -35.16 -43.87
N ALA A 330 -19.13 -34.47 -43.73
CA ALA A 330 -18.84 -33.08 -44.11
C ALA A 330 -19.82 -31.93 -43.77
N THR A 331 -19.37 -31.03 -42.89
CA THR A 331 -19.53 -29.56 -43.08
C THR A 331 -18.27 -28.86 -42.55
N ASP A 332 -18.09 -27.58 -42.88
CA ASP A 332 -16.76 -27.00 -43.13
C ASP A 332 -16.58 -25.61 -42.48
N SER A 333 -15.58 -25.43 -41.60
CA SER A 333 -14.98 -24.16 -41.15
C SER A 333 -13.72 -24.42 -40.30
N PRO A 334 -12.76 -23.48 -40.21
CA PRO A 334 -11.34 -23.85 -40.33
C PRO A 334 -10.49 -23.78 -39.05
N GLU A 335 -9.35 -24.47 -39.10
CA GLU A 335 -8.17 -24.17 -38.28
C GLU A 335 -7.51 -22.85 -38.74
N MET A 336 -7.08 -22.03 -37.77
CA MET A 336 -6.08 -20.98 -38.01
C MET A 336 -4.70 -21.57 -37.71
N GLY A 337 -3.99 -21.99 -38.76
CA GLY A 337 -2.61 -22.46 -38.64
C GLY A 337 -1.63 -21.31 -38.44
N ASP A 338 -0.70 -21.47 -37.50
CA ASP A 338 0.45 -20.57 -37.35
C ASP A 338 1.43 -20.76 -38.53
N GLY A 339 2.20 -19.72 -38.87
CA GLY A 339 2.83 -19.59 -40.19
C GLY A 339 3.95 -18.57 -40.26
N ALA A 340 4.86 -18.56 -39.28
CA ALA A 340 6.04 -17.70 -39.30
C ALA A 340 6.98 -18.00 -40.50
N GLY A 341 6.98 -17.09 -41.49
CA GLY A 341 7.94 -17.08 -42.60
C GLY A 341 9.11 -16.14 -42.32
N SER A 342 10.33 -16.64 -42.41
CA SER A 342 11.57 -15.84 -42.27
C SER A 342 12.07 -15.34 -43.62
N GLU A 343 12.47 -14.07 -43.70
CA GLU A 343 13.42 -13.58 -44.72
C GLU A 343 14.48 -12.65 -44.08
N THR A 344 15.73 -12.84 -44.50
CA THR A 344 16.93 -12.14 -44.01
C THR A 344 17.44 -11.16 -45.08
N PRO A 345 17.92 -9.95 -44.73
CA PRO A 345 18.51 -9.01 -45.70
C PRO A 345 19.96 -9.32 -46.06
N GLU A 346 20.38 -9.04 -47.31
CA GLU A 346 21.78 -8.98 -47.74
C GLU A 346 22.02 -7.88 -48.81
N GLU A 347 23.28 -7.56 -49.11
CA GLU A 347 23.74 -6.28 -49.70
C GLU A 347 23.83 -6.20 -51.26
N PRO A 348 24.04 -4.99 -51.86
CA PRO A 348 23.80 -4.71 -53.28
C PRO A 348 25.02 -4.81 -54.23
N ALA A 349 24.77 -4.84 -55.55
CA ALA A 349 25.81 -4.65 -56.59
C ALA A 349 25.32 -3.97 -57.90
N GLU A 350 26.01 -2.87 -58.25
CA GLU A 350 26.31 -2.17 -59.53
C GLU A 350 25.47 -2.24 -60.84
N ASP A 351 25.38 -1.04 -61.46
CA ASP A 351 25.52 -0.67 -62.89
C ASP A 351 24.39 -0.77 -63.97
N ALA A 352 23.71 0.38 -64.15
CA ALA A 352 23.91 1.34 -65.27
C ALA A 352 23.08 1.31 -66.59
N LYS A 353 22.67 2.56 -66.96
CA LYS A 353 22.12 3.07 -68.26
C LYS A 353 20.64 2.77 -68.55
N GLU A 354 19.91 3.57 -69.34
CA GLU A 354 20.32 4.61 -70.33
C GLU A 354 19.29 5.77 -70.44
N ASP A 355 19.76 7.02 -70.64
CA ASP A 355 19.01 8.28 -71.00
C ASP A 355 17.78 8.69 -70.13
N GLY A 356 17.24 9.92 -70.09
CA GLY A 356 17.22 11.10 -70.98
C GLY A 356 15.76 11.36 -71.44
N GLU A 357 15.19 12.56 -71.60
CA GLU A 357 15.67 13.95 -71.50
C GLU A 357 14.50 14.92 -71.15
N LYS A 358 14.76 15.89 -70.26
CA LYS A 358 14.21 17.27 -70.14
C LYS A 358 13.13 17.77 -71.13
N ALA A 359 12.00 18.31 -70.62
CA ALA A 359 11.30 19.51 -71.11
C ALA A 359 10.19 20.01 -70.14
N ALA A 360 9.68 21.24 -70.33
CA ALA A 360 8.51 21.79 -69.64
C ALA A 360 7.76 22.82 -70.52
N GLU A 361 6.42 22.77 -70.51
CA GLU A 361 5.39 23.74 -71.00
C GLU A 361 3.99 23.08 -70.77
N ALA A 362 2.81 23.72 -70.85
CA ALA A 362 2.32 25.05 -70.45
C ALA A 362 0.79 25.15 -70.71
N ASP A 363 0.17 26.21 -70.16
CA ASP A 363 -1.11 26.82 -70.59
C ASP A 363 -2.49 26.19 -70.25
N LYS A 364 -3.55 26.89 -70.65
CA LYS A 364 -4.96 26.95 -70.16
C LYS A 364 -5.98 26.64 -71.30
N PRO A 365 -7.28 27.06 -71.23
CA PRO A 365 -8.39 26.77 -70.27
C PRO A 365 -9.69 26.28 -70.99
N ALA A 366 -10.76 26.08 -70.19
CA ALA A 366 -12.19 26.25 -70.59
C ALA A 366 -12.76 25.28 -71.65
N THR A 367 -14.08 25.11 -71.85
CA THR A 367 -15.33 25.23 -71.05
C THR A 367 -16.42 24.59 -71.92
N ASP A 368 -17.46 23.95 -71.36
CA ASP A 368 -18.75 23.85 -72.07
C ASP A 368 -19.97 23.71 -71.15
N GLU A 369 -21.14 24.04 -71.69
CA GLU A 369 -22.47 24.06 -71.03
C GLU A 369 -23.44 23.14 -71.81
N PRO A 370 -24.71 22.94 -71.38
CA PRO A 370 -25.80 23.65 -72.07
C PRO A 370 -27.06 23.96 -71.21
N ALA A 371 -27.99 24.76 -71.76
CA ALA A 371 -29.10 25.39 -71.02
C ALA A 371 -30.50 25.29 -71.68
N SER A 372 -31.55 25.57 -70.88
CA SER A 372 -32.90 26.03 -71.24
C SER A 372 -33.62 26.53 -69.95
N GLU A 373 -34.57 27.48 -69.91
CA GLU A 373 -35.28 28.28 -70.93
C GLU A 373 -35.79 29.61 -70.27
N GLU A 374 -36.29 30.59 -71.03
CA GLU A 374 -36.64 31.96 -70.55
C GLU A 374 -38.13 32.17 -70.16
N ALA A 375 -38.41 33.17 -69.28
CA ALA A 375 -39.63 34.01 -69.33
C ALA A 375 -39.52 35.31 -68.47
N ASP A 376 -40.02 36.44 -68.98
CA ASP A 376 -40.06 37.77 -68.33
C ASP A 376 -41.17 37.95 -67.27
N SER A 377 -40.95 38.84 -66.29
CA SER A 377 -41.77 40.08 -66.15
C SER A 377 -41.32 41.06 -65.05
N GLU A 378 -41.67 42.32 -65.29
CA GLU A 378 -41.23 43.60 -64.71
C GLU A 378 -41.44 43.83 -63.19
N GLY A 379 -40.71 44.82 -62.64
CA GLY A 379 -41.10 45.56 -61.43
C GLY A 379 -42.11 46.70 -61.74
N PRO A 380 -42.21 47.80 -60.96
CA PRO A 380 -41.38 48.26 -59.83
C PRO A 380 -42.18 48.42 -58.51
N GLY A 381 -41.58 49.00 -57.46
CA GLY A 381 -42.27 49.36 -56.21
C GLY A 381 -42.71 50.84 -56.14
N SER A 382 -43.40 51.23 -55.05
CA SER A 382 -43.52 52.58 -54.43
C SER A 382 -44.69 52.61 -53.42
N ASP A 383 -44.50 53.40 -52.37
CA ASP A 383 -45.51 54.08 -51.52
C ASP A 383 -46.47 53.34 -50.55
N GLU A 384 -46.73 54.08 -49.47
CA GLU A 384 -47.64 53.88 -48.34
C GLU A 384 -49.10 54.30 -48.72
N PRO A 385 -50.16 54.00 -47.92
CA PRO A 385 -50.45 54.87 -46.76
C PRO A 385 -51.18 54.19 -45.55
N ALA A 386 -51.31 54.97 -44.46
CA ALA A 386 -52.22 54.78 -43.30
C ALA A 386 -53.71 54.54 -43.67
N GLY A 387 -54.65 54.16 -42.79
CA GLY A 387 -54.65 53.92 -41.32
C GLY A 387 -55.94 53.14 -40.94
N ASP A 388 -56.42 53.05 -39.69
CA ASP A 388 -56.07 53.65 -38.38
C ASP A 388 -55.83 52.47 -37.36
N ASP A 389 -56.00 52.43 -36.03
CA ASP A 389 -56.69 53.17 -34.94
C ASP A 389 -55.82 53.08 -33.64
N ALA A 390 -56.15 53.82 -32.57
CA ALA A 390 -55.37 54.01 -31.33
C ALA A 390 -56.20 53.64 -30.06
N PRO A 391 -55.79 53.87 -28.79
CA PRO A 391 -54.52 54.36 -28.21
C PRO A 391 -53.86 53.27 -27.30
N GLU A 392 -52.98 53.46 -26.31
CA GLU A 392 -52.69 54.60 -25.43
C GLU A 392 -51.29 54.52 -24.80
N GLN A 393 -50.77 55.65 -24.31
CA GLN A 393 -49.50 55.75 -23.58
C GLN A 393 -49.77 55.88 -22.08
N GLU A 394 -48.86 55.38 -21.23
CA GLU A 394 -47.99 56.27 -20.45
C GLU A 394 -46.94 55.49 -19.63
N SER A 395 -45.92 56.23 -19.19
CA SER A 395 -45.04 55.87 -18.08
C SER A 395 -45.00 57.06 -17.13
N PRO A 396 -44.72 56.85 -15.83
CA PRO A 396 -43.78 57.79 -15.23
C PRO A 396 -42.76 57.11 -14.29
N THR A 397 -41.59 57.73 -14.23
CA THR A 397 -40.67 57.69 -13.08
C THR A 397 -41.26 58.55 -11.94
N SER A 398 -40.74 58.68 -10.72
CA SER A 398 -39.42 58.44 -10.12
C SER A 398 -39.58 58.43 -8.59
N ASP A 399 -38.62 57.87 -7.85
CA ASP A 399 -37.93 58.62 -6.77
C ASP A 399 -36.58 57.95 -6.43
N ALA A 400 -35.74 58.57 -5.60
CA ALA A 400 -34.38 58.10 -5.31
C ALA A 400 -33.88 58.49 -3.89
N ALA A 401 -33.14 57.57 -3.25
CA ALA A 401 -32.30 57.83 -2.09
C ALA A 401 -31.15 56.81 -2.03
N ASP A 402 -30.05 57.17 -1.35
CA ASP A 402 -28.80 56.43 -1.26
C ASP A 402 -28.31 56.43 0.22
N GLU A 403 -27.11 55.89 0.46
CA GLU A 403 -26.24 56.02 1.65
C GLU A 403 -26.50 55.18 2.93
N GLU A 404 -25.35 54.76 3.51
CA GLU A 404 -25.07 54.25 4.86
C GLU A 404 -25.63 52.86 5.30
N SER A 405 -24.93 52.04 6.11
CA SER A 405 -23.67 52.25 6.87
C SER A 405 -22.88 50.91 7.09
N PRO A 406 -21.65 50.91 7.68
CA PRO A 406 -20.68 49.80 7.61
C PRO A 406 -20.60 48.90 8.88
N ALA A 407 -19.39 48.43 9.23
CA ALA A 407 -19.10 47.25 10.08
C ALA A 407 -18.76 47.54 11.58
N GLU A 408 -18.09 46.58 12.24
CA GLU A 408 -17.74 46.49 13.68
C GLU A 408 -18.94 46.14 14.60
N SER A 409 -18.81 45.57 15.82
CA SER A 409 -17.62 45.34 16.67
C SER A 409 -17.73 44.08 17.56
N MET A 410 -16.58 43.43 17.79
CA MET A 410 -15.98 43.03 19.09
C MET A 410 -16.77 42.52 20.33
N GLU A 411 -16.24 41.40 20.87
CA GLU A 411 -15.82 41.14 22.28
C GLU A 411 -16.79 40.74 23.42
N SER A 412 -16.19 39.98 24.36
CA SER A 412 -16.51 39.82 25.80
C SER A 412 -17.72 38.94 26.20
N ASP A 413 -17.77 38.29 27.38
CA ASP A 413 -16.70 37.65 28.21
C ASP A 413 -17.38 36.80 29.31
N GLY A 414 -16.88 35.60 29.58
CA GLY A 414 -17.19 34.82 30.80
C GLY A 414 -18.67 34.51 31.08
N ASP A 415 -19.05 34.03 32.28
CA ASP A 415 -18.32 33.23 33.28
C ASP A 415 -19.35 32.50 34.20
N THR A 416 -18.89 31.52 34.98
CA THR A 416 -19.49 30.97 36.22
C THR A 416 -20.89 30.30 36.21
N ASP A 417 -20.83 28.97 36.43
CA ASP A 417 -21.49 28.20 37.52
C ASP A 417 -22.94 27.65 37.48
N ALA A 418 -22.99 26.39 37.97
CA ALA A 418 -23.98 25.69 38.82
C ALA A 418 -25.48 26.08 38.79
N GLU A 419 -26.46 25.16 38.78
CA GLU A 419 -26.61 23.98 39.65
C GLU A 419 -27.50 22.86 39.03
N THR A 420 -27.20 21.60 39.34
CA THR A 420 -28.19 20.49 39.43
C THR A 420 -28.81 20.50 40.84
N PRO A 421 -30.08 20.07 41.07
CA PRO A 421 -30.46 18.66 40.86
C PRO A 421 -31.95 18.32 40.59
N ALA A 422 -32.20 17.03 40.36
CA ALA A 422 -33.42 16.26 40.69
C ALA A 422 -34.75 16.55 39.93
N GLU A 423 -35.78 15.68 39.94
CA GLU A 423 -35.93 14.20 40.01
C GLU A 423 -37.45 13.86 39.91
N SER A 424 -37.84 12.69 39.35
CA SER A 424 -39.19 12.06 39.48
C SER A 424 -40.42 12.80 38.84
N GLU A 425 -41.56 12.21 38.41
CA GLU A 425 -42.03 10.86 37.95
C GLU A 425 -43.45 11.04 37.30
N SER A 426 -44.10 9.95 36.84
CA SER A 426 -45.56 9.78 36.53
C SER A 426 -46.12 10.53 35.30
N GLU A 427 -46.75 9.88 34.30
CA GLU A 427 -48.09 9.20 34.22
C GLU A 427 -49.30 10.16 34.24
N ALA A 428 -50.47 9.88 33.62
CA ALA A 428 -50.90 9.02 32.50
C ALA A 428 -52.41 9.29 32.18
N ASP A 429 -52.90 8.96 30.97
CA ASP A 429 -54.31 8.65 30.57
C ASP A 429 -54.27 8.32 29.05
N GLU A 430 -54.69 7.17 28.50
CA GLU A 430 -56.01 6.50 28.40
C GLU A 430 -57.07 7.21 27.51
N ALA A 431 -57.94 6.53 26.75
CA ALA A 431 -58.09 5.10 26.37
C ALA A 431 -58.42 5.03 24.84
N ALA A 432 -59.07 4.06 24.16
CA ALA A 432 -59.78 2.77 24.39
C ALA A 432 -60.05 2.16 22.96
N GLU A 433 -60.61 0.97 22.67
CA GLU A 433 -60.85 -0.33 23.34
C GLU A 433 -61.52 -1.24 22.26
N ALA A 434 -60.98 -2.44 21.92
CA ALA A 434 -61.74 -3.58 21.33
C ALA A 434 -60.88 -4.82 20.99
N GLU A 435 -61.24 -5.98 21.53
CA GLU A 435 -60.72 -7.34 21.17
C GLU A 435 -61.92 -8.26 20.79
N PRO A 436 -61.72 -9.47 20.21
CA PRO A 436 -61.54 -10.67 21.06
C PRO A 436 -60.75 -11.88 20.47
N GLU A 437 -60.08 -12.64 21.36
CA GLU A 437 -59.90 -14.12 21.43
C GLU A 437 -59.71 -14.97 20.13
N ALA A 438 -58.80 -15.96 20.04
CA ALA A 438 -58.51 -16.98 21.06
C ALA A 438 -57.19 -17.77 20.86
N THR A 439 -56.64 -18.27 21.97
CA THR A 439 -55.70 -19.41 22.22
C THR A 439 -54.83 -20.06 21.10
N PRO A 440 -53.54 -20.28 21.40
CA PRO A 440 -52.75 -21.43 20.94
C PRO A 440 -52.49 -22.49 22.05
N GLU A 441 -52.28 -23.75 21.66
CA GLU A 441 -51.98 -24.89 22.57
C GLU A 441 -50.47 -25.14 22.79
N LYS A 442 -50.13 -25.97 23.79
CA LYS A 442 -48.75 -26.40 24.10
C LYS A 442 -48.42 -27.82 23.60
N PRO A 443 -47.42 -27.96 22.72
CA PRO A 443 -46.38 -29.00 22.84
C PRO A 443 -44.97 -28.42 22.53
N SER A 444 -43.81 -29.06 22.76
CA SER A 444 -43.38 -30.20 23.60
C SER A 444 -41.83 -30.20 23.65
N GLU A 445 -41.21 -30.90 24.61
CA GLU A 445 -39.74 -31.05 24.66
C GLU A 445 -39.18 -31.94 23.53
N PRO A 446 -37.98 -31.65 22.98
CA PRO A 446 -37.11 -32.62 22.35
C PRO A 446 -36.16 -33.28 23.37
N ALA A 447 -35.77 -34.53 23.13
CA ALA A 447 -35.09 -35.39 24.10
C ALA A 447 -33.55 -35.48 23.91
N GLU A 448 -32.92 -36.35 24.72
CA GLU A 448 -31.49 -36.67 24.77
C GLU A 448 -30.82 -36.88 23.39
N SER A 449 -29.55 -36.45 23.28
CA SER A 449 -28.65 -36.83 22.19
C SER A 449 -27.56 -37.78 22.71
N PRO A 450 -27.23 -38.87 22.00
CA PRO A 450 -26.27 -39.87 22.47
C PRO A 450 -24.82 -39.45 22.28
N GLN A 451 -23.96 -39.91 23.20
CA GLN A 451 -22.51 -39.73 23.17
C GLN A 451 -21.83 -40.89 22.40
N PRO A 452 -20.87 -40.62 21.49
CA PRO A 452 -19.86 -41.58 21.06
C PRO A 452 -18.54 -41.40 21.84
N GLU A 453 -17.93 -42.49 22.27
CA GLU A 453 -16.52 -42.52 22.70
C GLU A 453 -15.60 -42.77 21.50
N GLY A 454 -14.40 -42.16 21.50
CA GLY A 454 -13.41 -42.37 20.45
C GLY A 454 -12.38 -41.25 20.35
N GLU A 455 -11.29 -41.34 21.13
CA GLU A 455 -10.11 -40.48 20.93
C GLU A 455 -9.40 -40.83 19.62
N PRO A 456 -8.91 -39.81 18.90
CA PRO A 456 -7.47 -39.76 18.65
C PRO A 456 -6.82 -38.52 19.29
N GLN A 457 -5.49 -38.54 19.39
CA GLN A 457 -4.71 -37.68 20.27
C GLN A 457 -4.35 -36.31 19.66
N SER A 458 -4.06 -35.36 20.55
CA SER A 458 -3.13 -34.23 20.33
C SER A 458 -3.46 -33.20 19.25
N ALA A 459 -4.55 -32.44 19.48
CA ALA A 459 -4.62 -31.03 19.07
C ALA A 459 -4.87 -30.16 20.31
N ARG A 460 -3.83 -29.50 20.85
CA ARG A 460 -4.00 -28.48 21.90
C ARG A 460 -4.45 -27.17 21.24
N PRO A 461 -5.66 -26.64 21.51
CA PRO A 461 -6.01 -25.30 21.03
C PRO A 461 -5.07 -24.28 21.69
N SER A 462 -4.54 -23.35 20.89
CA SER A 462 -3.71 -22.26 21.36
C SER A 462 -4.52 -21.37 22.31
N ARG A 463 -4.15 -21.37 23.59
CA ARG A 463 -4.76 -20.48 24.58
C ARG A 463 -4.36 -19.04 24.24
N SER A 464 -5.36 -18.21 23.93
CA SER A 464 -5.20 -16.75 23.90
C SER A 464 -4.52 -16.27 25.19
N PRO A 465 -3.48 -15.41 25.12
CA PRO A 465 -2.79 -14.90 26.31
C PRO A 465 -3.62 -13.85 27.07
N PHE A 466 -4.69 -13.34 26.47
CA PHE A 466 -5.53 -12.29 27.05
C PHE A 466 -6.50 -12.86 28.09
N ARG A 467 -6.19 -12.65 29.38
CA ARG A 467 -7.14 -12.80 30.49
C ARG A 467 -7.71 -11.45 30.87
N LEU A 468 -9.01 -11.25 30.63
CA LEU A 468 -9.76 -10.15 31.24
C LEU A 468 -9.88 -10.40 32.75
N ALA A 469 -9.36 -9.49 33.57
CA ALA A 469 -9.53 -9.51 35.01
C ALA A 469 -10.83 -8.79 35.38
N ALA A 470 -11.87 -9.55 35.72
CA ALA A 470 -13.12 -8.98 36.23
C ALA A 470 -12.93 -8.45 37.65
N TYR A 471 -13.31 -7.19 37.87
CA TYR A 471 -13.26 -6.54 39.18
C TYR A 471 -14.37 -7.08 40.09
N GLN A 472 -14.02 -7.54 41.29
CA GLN A 472 -14.99 -7.87 42.35
C GLN A 472 -14.84 -6.88 43.50
N PRO A 473 -15.93 -6.28 44.01
CA PRO A 473 -15.87 -5.38 45.16
C PRO A 473 -15.63 -6.14 46.46
N GLU A 474 -14.93 -5.51 47.41
CA GLU A 474 -14.79 -6.01 48.78
C GLU A 474 -16.10 -5.86 49.56
N GLU A 475 -16.47 -6.87 50.36
CA GLU A 475 -17.40 -6.69 51.48
C GLU A 475 -16.88 -7.45 52.71
N THR A 476 -17.00 -6.84 53.89
CA THR A 476 -16.28 -7.24 55.11
C THR A 476 -17.16 -7.97 56.11
N ALA A 477 -16.72 -9.14 56.59
CA ALA A 477 -17.15 -9.72 57.86
C ALA A 477 -16.04 -10.60 58.45
N ALA A 478 -16.00 -10.75 59.78
CA ALA A 478 -15.00 -11.54 60.50
C ALA A 478 -15.67 -12.42 61.57
N ASP A 479 -15.10 -13.60 61.85
CA ASP A 479 -14.89 -14.06 63.23
C ASP A 479 -13.87 -15.22 63.29
N ASP A 480 -13.35 -15.50 64.50
CA ASP A 480 -12.39 -16.55 64.88
C ASP A 480 -13.13 -17.86 65.32
N PRO A 481 -12.50 -18.99 65.75
CA PRO A 481 -11.11 -19.45 65.64
C PRO A 481 -10.93 -20.94 65.20
N ALA A 482 -9.69 -21.44 65.19
CA ALA A 482 -9.34 -22.87 65.04
C ALA A 482 -9.63 -23.73 66.32
N PRO A 483 -9.58 -25.09 66.26
CA PRO A 483 -8.33 -25.78 66.68
C PRO A 483 -8.02 -27.22 66.13
N ASP A 484 -6.76 -27.63 66.32
CA ASP A 484 -6.17 -28.96 66.64
C ASP A 484 -6.52 -30.30 65.91
N ALA A 485 -5.46 -30.98 65.43
CA ALA A 485 -5.05 -32.40 65.70
C ALA A 485 -4.12 -32.92 64.55
N GLN A 486 -2.79 -33.09 64.75
CA GLN A 486 -2.11 -34.31 65.23
C GLN A 486 -2.37 -35.54 64.32
N ASP A 487 -1.35 -36.13 63.67
CA ASP A 487 -0.33 -36.96 64.33
C ASP A 487 1.07 -37.02 63.61
N ALA A 488 2.05 -37.70 64.21
CA ALA A 488 3.45 -37.90 63.74
C ALA A 488 3.95 -39.33 64.16
N PRO A 489 5.25 -39.74 64.16
CA PRO A 489 6.51 -39.10 63.70
C PRO A 489 7.56 -40.02 62.97
N ALA A 490 8.68 -39.40 62.53
CA ALA A 490 10.07 -39.91 62.41
C ALA A 490 10.38 -41.19 61.57
N ALA A 491 11.61 -41.47 61.10
CA ALA A 491 12.96 -40.85 61.23
C ALA A 491 13.71 -40.98 59.86
N ASP A 492 14.97 -40.60 59.62
CA ASP A 492 16.12 -40.33 60.52
C ASP A 492 17.18 -39.37 59.89
N GLU A 493 18.32 -39.19 60.59
CA GLU A 493 19.34 -38.11 60.54
C GLU A 493 20.12 -37.76 59.22
N GLU A 494 20.64 -36.52 59.23
CA GLU A 494 21.72 -35.89 58.41
C GLU A 494 23.14 -36.35 58.91
N PRO A 495 24.34 -35.71 58.71
CA PRO A 495 24.73 -34.43 58.05
C PRO A 495 26.04 -34.42 57.17
N ALA A 496 26.37 -33.23 56.59
CA ALA A 496 27.72 -32.62 56.44
C ALA A 496 28.86 -33.27 55.56
N ALA A 497 29.96 -32.58 55.19
CA ALA A 497 30.28 -31.16 54.84
C ALA A 497 31.77 -30.99 54.36
N GLU A 498 32.09 -29.83 53.74
CA GLU A 498 33.42 -29.12 53.64
C GLU A 498 34.63 -29.69 52.84
N GLY A 499 35.51 -28.76 52.39
CA GLY A 499 36.85 -28.94 51.75
C GLY A 499 36.85 -28.85 50.21
N GLU A 500 37.31 -27.81 49.50
CA GLU A 500 38.54 -26.97 49.46
C GLU A 500 39.77 -27.54 48.71
N ASP A 501 40.35 -26.67 47.86
CA ASP A 501 41.66 -26.64 47.17
C ASP A 501 42.13 -27.75 46.20
N GLY A 502 42.81 -27.32 45.13
CA GLY A 502 43.49 -28.20 44.15
C GLY A 502 43.79 -27.55 42.79
N GLU A 503 44.81 -26.69 42.70
CA GLU A 503 45.36 -26.23 41.40
C GLU A 503 46.15 -27.36 40.70
N ASP A 504 45.96 -27.59 39.39
CA ASP A 504 47.09 -28.00 38.54
C ASP A 504 46.91 -27.70 37.03
N GLN A 505 47.93 -27.05 36.46
CA GLN A 505 48.24 -26.83 35.04
C GLN A 505 49.73 -26.40 34.99
N PRO A 506 50.50 -26.61 33.89
CA PRO A 506 50.23 -27.39 32.68
C PRO A 506 51.41 -28.28 32.19
N ALA A 507 51.18 -29.08 31.13
CA ALA A 507 52.20 -29.53 30.17
C ALA A 507 51.49 -29.69 28.80
N ALA A 508 51.91 -29.06 27.70
CA ALA A 508 53.13 -29.29 26.91
C ALA A 508 53.13 -30.69 26.25
N ASP A 509 53.39 -30.86 24.94
CA ASP A 509 54.22 -30.02 24.06
C ASP A 509 53.88 -30.17 22.55
N LYS A 510 53.99 -29.07 21.78
CA LYS A 510 54.37 -28.89 20.33
C LYS A 510 53.89 -29.84 19.19
N THR A 511 54.00 -29.52 17.88
CA THR A 511 53.91 -28.29 17.04
C THR A 511 54.22 -28.69 15.58
N GLU A 512 53.31 -28.40 14.64
CA GLU A 512 53.50 -28.14 13.18
C GLU A 512 52.14 -27.55 12.72
N ALA A 513 52.02 -26.44 11.97
CA ALA A 513 52.52 -26.09 10.63
C ALA A 513 51.94 -27.01 9.55
N ASP A 514 51.30 -26.55 8.45
CA ASP A 514 51.29 -25.20 7.85
C ASP A 514 49.91 -24.82 7.24
N LYS A 515 49.83 -23.70 6.50
CA LYS A 515 48.67 -23.15 5.74
C LYS A 515 48.97 -23.16 4.21
N PRO A 516 48.02 -22.83 3.29
CA PRO A 516 46.54 -22.74 3.37
C PRO A 516 45.82 -23.42 2.17
N GLU A 517 44.56 -23.01 1.92
CA GLU A 517 43.81 -23.01 0.63
C GLU A 517 43.09 -24.29 0.12
N ALA A 518 42.01 -24.02 -0.64
CA ALA A 518 41.18 -24.88 -1.48
C ALA A 518 40.59 -26.18 -0.88
N ASP A 519 39.29 -26.15 -0.52
CA ASP A 519 38.21 -26.83 -1.29
C ASP A 519 36.88 -26.72 -0.52
N LEU A 520 35.83 -26.22 -1.18
CA LEU A 520 34.55 -25.92 -0.52
C LEU A 520 33.33 -26.14 -1.45
N PHE A 521 33.38 -27.20 -2.26
CA PHE A 521 32.24 -27.65 -3.06
C PHE A 521 32.34 -29.15 -3.43
N ASP A 522 32.43 -30.03 -2.43
CA ASP A 522 32.09 -31.45 -2.55
C ASP A 522 31.43 -31.95 -1.25
N GLY A 523 30.46 -32.85 -1.36
CA GLY A 523 29.74 -33.43 -0.21
C GLY A 523 28.22 -33.22 -0.18
N LEU A 524 27.49 -33.71 -1.20
CA LEU A 524 26.03 -33.94 -1.08
C LEU A 524 25.53 -35.29 -1.64
N THR A 525 26.39 -36.31 -1.73
CA THR A 525 25.95 -37.71 -1.92
C THR A 525 26.85 -38.72 -1.21
N ASP A 526 26.60 -39.01 0.06
CA ASP A 526 26.49 -40.38 0.60
C ASP A 526 25.93 -40.35 2.04
N GLY A 527 25.51 -41.50 2.57
CA GLY A 527 25.47 -41.72 4.03
C GLY A 527 24.09 -41.78 4.69
N MET A 528 23.23 -42.73 4.30
CA MET A 528 22.24 -43.27 5.25
C MET A 528 22.01 -44.78 5.10
N GLU A 529 23.04 -45.57 5.39
CA GLU A 529 22.87 -46.99 5.73
C GLU A 529 22.12 -47.14 7.07
N THR A 530 21.10 -47.99 7.11
CA THR A 530 20.48 -48.46 8.37
C THR A 530 20.34 -49.98 8.36
N GLU A 531 21.14 -50.66 9.17
CA GLU A 531 21.03 -52.11 9.42
C GLU A 531 19.76 -52.47 10.24
N PRO A 532 19.33 -53.74 10.22
CA PRO A 532 17.88 -54.05 10.25
C PRO A 532 17.29 -54.30 11.65
N SER A 533 15.96 -54.18 11.72
CA SER A 533 15.12 -54.77 12.77
C SER A 533 14.28 -55.91 12.22
N GLN A 534 14.21 -57.03 12.94
CA GLN A 534 13.41 -58.22 12.57
C GLN A 534 12.11 -58.33 13.40
N ASP A 535 11.24 -59.24 12.95
CA ASP A 535 9.96 -59.69 13.56
C ASP A 535 8.68 -58.86 13.31
N ALA A 536 8.14 -59.02 12.10
CA ALA A 536 6.69 -59.11 11.87
C ALA A 536 6.38 -60.28 10.93
N LYS A 537 5.33 -61.06 11.23
CA LYS A 537 4.94 -62.27 10.49
C LYS A 537 3.82 -61.93 9.49
N PRO A 538 3.82 -62.44 8.25
CA PRO A 538 2.97 -61.87 7.19
C PRO A 538 1.48 -62.09 7.42
N ALA A 539 0.69 -61.04 7.19
CA ALA A 539 -0.70 -61.14 6.80
C ALA A 539 -0.75 -61.27 5.26
N ASP A 540 -1.51 -62.25 4.78
CA ASP A 540 -1.70 -62.52 3.35
C ASP A 540 -2.92 -61.73 2.87
N GLU A 541 -2.71 -60.55 2.30
CA GLU A 541 -3.78 -59.69 1.80
C GLU A 541 -3.54 -59.33 0.33
N THR A 542 -4.56 -59.60 -0.49
CA THR A 542 -4.43 -59.80 -1.94
C THR A 542 -4.20 -58.49 -2.71
N ALA A 543 -2.94 -58.14 -2.95
CA ALA A 543 -2.61 -57.14 -3.96
C ALA A 543 -3.15 -57.57 -5.34
N ALA A 544 -4.05 -56.78 -5.92
CA ALA A 544 -4.41 -56.93 -7.32
C ALA A 544 -3.18 -56.64 -8.19
N PRO A 545 -2.98 -57.34 -9.33
CA PRO A 545 -1.83 -57.08 -10.18
C PRO A 545 -1.93 -55.67 -10.78
N GLU A 546 -0.97 -54.82 -10.45
CA GLU A 546 -0.76 -53.58 -11.21
C GLU A 546 -0.55 -53.96 -12.68
N LYS A 547 -1.30 -53.32 -13.58
CA LYS A 547 -1.04 -53.42 -15.02
C LYS A 547 0.39 -52.88 -15.25
N PRO A 548 1.21 -53.52 -16.11
CA PRO A 548 2.54 -53.00 -16.39
C PRO A 548 2.42 -51.58 -16.94
N LYS A 549 2.97 -50.60 -16.20
CA LYS A 549 3.12 -49.21 -16.65
C LYS A 549 3.82 -49.24 -18.01
N GLN A 550 3.13 -48.79 -19.05
CA GLN A 550 3.75 -48.60 -20.37
C GLN A 550 4.39 -47.22 -20.38
N TYR A 551 5.61 -47.12 -20.93
CA TYR A 551 6.36 -45.86 -20.95
C TYR A 551 6.38 -45.27 -22.36
N GLU A 552 6.54 -43.96 -22.44
CA GLU A 552 6.78 -43.25 -23.70
C GLU A 552 8.21 -43.52 -24.16
N PRO A 553 8.42 -43.99 -25.40
CA PRO A 553 9.75 -44.31 -25.89
C PRO A 553 10.59 -43.04 -25.99
N LEU A 554 11.89 -43.17 -25.73
CA LEU A 554 12.82 -42.04 -25.65
C LEU A 554 12.68 -41.04 -26.81
N GLU A 555 12.50 -41.50 -28.05
CA GLU A 555 12.38 -40.61 -29.23
C GLU A 555 11.11 -39.73 -29.22
N ASP A 556 10.01 -40.19 -28.60
CA ASP A 556 8.77 -39.40 -28.50
C ASP A 556 8.96 -38.20 -27.53
N VAL A 557 9.71 -38.42 -26.44
CA VAL A 557 9.94 -37.43 -25.35
C VAL A 557 11.31 -36.74 -25.40
N ARG A 558 12.16 -37.06 -26.40
CA ARG A 558 13.56 -36.61 -26.48
C ARG A 558 13.70 -35.09 -26.48
N GLU A 559 12.82 -34.39 -27.20
CA GLU A 559 12.84 -32.93 -27.29
C GLU A 559 12.30 -32.26 -26.01
N GLU A 560 11.31 -32.87 -25.37
CA GLU A 560 10.81 -32.40 -24.07
C GLU A 560 11.90 -32.53 -23.01
N ILE A 561 12.61 -33.66 -22.95
CA ILE A 561 13.74 -33.87 -22.04
C ILE A 561 14.89 -32.92 -22.35
N ARG A 562 15.18 -32.63 -23.64
CA ARG A 562 16.17 -31.58 -23.99
C ARG A 562 15.74 -30.23 -23.43
N GLN A 563 14.48 -29.84 -23.58
CA GLN A 563 13.98 -28.56 -23.06
C GLN A 563 13.95 -28.52 -21.53
N MET A 564 13.63 -29.62 -20.83
CA MET A 564 13.75 -29.70 -19.37
C MET A 564 15.20 -29.51 -18.92
N LEU A 565 16.14 -30.30 -19.46
CA LEU A 565 17.56 -30.18 -19.15
C LEU A 565 18.14 -28.80 -19.48
N ALA A 566 17.66 -28.14 -20.54
CA ALA A 566 18.06 -26.79 -20.90
C ALA A 566 17.52 -25.74 -19.90
N ARG A 567 16.26 -25.88 -19.45
CA ARG A 567 15.64 -25.03 -18.42
C ARG A 567 16.32 -25.18 -17.07
N ASP A 568 16.72 -26.40 -16.69
CA ASP A 568 17.45 -26.67 -15.45
C ASP A 568 18.90 -26.11 -15.50
N GLN A 569 19.56 -26.18 -16.65
CA GLN A 569 20.93 -25.67 -16.83
C GLN A 569 21.01 -24.15 -16.98
N ALA A 570 19.98 -23.49 -17.54
CA ALA A 570 20.05 -22.07 -17.87
C ALA A 570 20.34 -21.16 -16.65
N PRO A 571 19.65 -21.26 -15.49
CA PRO A 571 19.94 -20.44 -14.32
C PRO A 571 21.38 -20.59 -13.80
N VAL A 572 21.95 -21.80 -13.88
CA VAL A 572 23.34 -22.07 -13.48
C VAL A 572 24.30 -21.33 -14.40
N LYS A 573 24.15 -21.50 -15.72
CA LYS A 573 24.99 -20.83 -16.73
C LYS A 573 24.85 -19.30 -16.71
N MET A 574 23.66 -18.79 -16.37
CA MET A 574 23.44 -17.35 -16.16
C MET A 574 24.24 -16.85 -14.95
N MET A 575 24.24 -17.56 -13.81
CA MET A 575 25.04 -17.19 -12.63
C MET A 575 26.55 -17.30 -12.91
N GLU A 576 27.02 -18.34 -13.61
CA GLU A 576 28.43 -18.49 -14.02
C GLU A 576 28.95 -17.29 -14.84
N VAL A 577 28.08 -16.62 -15.60
CA VAL A 577 28.41 -15.40 -16.35
C VAL A 577 28.25 -14.14 -15.47
N ILE A 578 27.21 -14.06 -14.65
CA ILE A 578 26.86 -12.87 -13.85
C ILE A 578 27.80 -12.66 -12.65
N GLU A 579 28.15 -13.72 -11.91
CA GLU A 579 28.95 -13.60 -10.69
C GLU A 579 30.34 -12.99 -10.92
N PRO A 580 31.15 -13.40 -11.93
CA PRO A 580 32.47 -12.80 -12.16
C PRO A 580 32.39 -11.32 -12.57
N ILE A 581 31.35 -10.95 -13.33
CA ILE A 581 31.10 -9.57 -13.74
C ILE A 581 30.73 -8.72 -12.53
N GLN A 582 29.77 -9.18 -11.73
CA GLN A 582 29.33 -8.50 -10.51
C GLN A 582 30.49 -8.35 -9.51
N ALA A 583 31.31 -9.39 -9.33
CA ALA A 583 32.48 -9.36 -8.45
C ALA A 583 33.51 -8.32 -8.92
N LYS A 584 33.80 -8.24 -10.23
CA LYS A 584 34.68 -7.23 -10.81
C LYS A 584 34.12 -5.81 -10.61
N LEU A 585 32.87 -5.58 -11.02
CA LEU A 585 32.24 -4.25 -10.93
C LEU A 585 32.15 -3.79 -9.48
N LYS A 586 31.79 -4.67 -8.54
CA LYS A 586 31.72 -4.34 -7.10
C LYS A 586 33.10 -4.05 -6.51
N ALA A 587 34.16 -4.74 -6.96
CA ALA A 587 35.54 -4.41 -6.58
C ALA A 587 35.97 -3.02 -7.07
N THR A 588 35.71 -2.69 -8.35
CA THR A 588 35.96 -1.36 -8.92
C THR A 588 35.13 -0.28 -8.21
N TYR A 589 33.87 -0.55 -7.88
CA TYR A 589 33.02 0.36 -7.10
C TYR A 589 33.55 0.58 -5.68
N ASN A 590 33.97 -0.47 -4.95
CA ASN A 590 34.48 -0.32 -3.58
C ASN A 590 35.79 0.51 -3.52
N ASP A 591 36.67 0.34 -4.51
CA ASP A 591 37.90 1.15 -4.66
C ASP A 591 37.59 2.62 -5.03
N TYR A 592 36.56 2.86 -5.85
CA TYR A 592 36.06 4.22 -6.12
C TYR A 592 35.41 4.86 -4.89
N PHE A 593 34.46 4.17 -4.26
CA PHE A 593 33.65 4.67 -3.14
C PHE A 593 34.50 4.98 -1.90
N SER A 594 35.55 4.20 -1.62
CA SER A 594 36.51 4.55 -0.56
C SER A 594 37.23 5.87 -0.83
N LYS A 595 37.57 6.18 -2.09
CA LYS A 595 38.17 7.47 -2.48
C LYS A 595 37.16 8.63 -2.49
N VAL A 596 35.88 8.35 -2.70
CA VAL A 596 34.80 9.33 -2.50
C VAL A 596 34.73 9.72 -1.02
N LEU A 597 34.64 8.73 -0.11
CA LEU A 597 34.60 8.98 1.34
C LEU A 597 35.87 9.70 1.84
N ASP A 598 37.06 9.25 1.42
CA ASP A 598 38.34 9.93 1.77
C ASP A 598 38.38 11.39 1.26
N ALA A 599 37.73 11.69 0.13
CA ALA A 599 37.65 13.06 -0.41
C ALA A 599 36.62 13.91 0.35
N GLU A 600 35.46 13.35 0.68
CA GLU A 600 34.40 14.01 1.46
C GLU A 600 34.88 14.37 2.88
N ASP A 601 35.48 13.41 3.61
CA ASP A 601 36.07 13.62 4.94
C ASP A 601 37.22 14.66 4.91
N ALA A 602 37.91 14.79 3.77
CA ALA A 602 38.97 15.77 3.56
C ALA A 602 38.48 17.14 3.01
N GLY A 603 37.18 17.30 2.72
CA GLY A 603 36.61 18.51 2.12
C GLY A 603 37.15 18.81 0.70
N GLN A 604 37.46 17.77 -0.06
CA GLN A 604 38.02 17.85 -1.41
C GLN A 604 36.96 17.58 -2.49
N THR A 605 37.30 17.87 -3.74
CA THR A 605 36.45 17.52 -4.89
C THR A 605 36.38 16.00 -5.02
N VAL A 606 35.15 15.46 -5.03
CA VAL A 606 34.85 14.04 -5.28
C VAL A 606 35.55 13.59 -6.59
N PRO A 607 36.23 12.42 -6.60
CA PRO A 607 36.87 11.90 -7.81
C PRO A 607 35.85 11.54 -8.90
N GLU A 608 36.25 11.58 -10.16
CA GLU A 608 35.41 11.09 -11.27
C GLU A 608 35.27 9.55 -11.21
N PRO A 609 34.09 8.98 -11.50
CA PRO A 609 33.88 7.53 -11.48
C PRO A 609 34.69 6.82 -12.59
N PRO A 610 35.21 5.60 -12.34
CA PRO A 610 35.89 4.80 -13.35
C PRO A 610 35.03 4.55 -14.59
N ALA A 611 35.67 4.55 -15.77
CA ALA A 611 34.98 4.30 -17.04
C ALA A 611 34.22 2.96 -17.08
N GLU A 612 34.72 1.93 -16.37
CA GLU A 612 34.04 0.63 -16.22
C GLU A 612 32.70 0.70 -15.48
N LEU A 613 32.41 1.79 -14.75
CA LEU A 613 31.13 2.05 -14.09
C LEU A 613 30.28 3.08 -14.86
N LEU A 614 30.81 3.71 -15.90
CA LEU A 614 30.10 4.70 -16.73
C LEU A 614 29.52 4.09 -18.01
N ASP A 615 30.13 3.03 -18.55
CA ASP A 615 29.67 2.35 -19.75
C ASP A 615 29.92 0.83 -19.66
N LEU A 616 28.83 0.06 -19.53
CA LEU A 616 28.88 -1.40 -19.51
C LEU A 616 28.85 -2.05 -20.91
N THR A 617 28.81 -1.26 -22.00
CA THR A 617 28.71 -1.75 -23.39
C THR A 617 29.83 -2.73 -23.77
N GLN A 618 31.06 -2.55 -23.27
CA GLN A 618 32.14 -3.51 -23.51
C GLN A 618 31.91 -4.82 -22.74
N VAL A 619 31.56 -4.74 -21.46
CA VAL A 619 31.27 -5.88 -20.59
C VAL A 619 30.13 -6.73 -21.17
N ALA A 620 29.08 -6.08 -21.67
CA ALA A 620 27.95 -6.72 -22.36
C ALA A 620 28.40 -7.59 -23.54
N LYS A 621 29.27 -7.03 -24.40
CA LYS A 621 29.78 -7.70 -25.61
C LYS A 621 30.75 -8.82 -25.31
N GLU A 622 31.56 -8.70 -24.25
CA GLU A 622 32.47 -9.76 -23.80
C GLU A 622 31.73 -10.92 -23.13
N ALA A 623 30.61 -10.64 -22.46
CA ALA A 623 29.79 -11.63 -21.74
C ALA A 623 28.63 -12.23 -22.55
N GLY A 624 28.28 -11.65 -23.70
CA GLY A 624 27.10 -12.05 -24.48
C GLY A 624 25.76 -11.68 -23.81
N LEU A 625 25.74 -10.55 -23.08
CA LEU A 625 24.57 -10.01 -22.38
C LEU A 625 23.98 -8.81 -23.12
N THR A 626 22.68 -8.57 -22.97
CA THR A 626 22.00 -7.39 -23.51
C THR A 626 22.29 -6.17 -22.63
N PHE A 627 22.62 -5.03 -23.24
CA PHE A 627 22.83 -3.76 -22.53
C PHE A 627 21.73 -2.76 -22.88
N GLU A 628 21.10 -2.19 -21.86
CA GLU A 628 20.22 -1.03 -22.00
C GLU A 628 20.68 0.09 -21.06
N LYS A 629 20.75 1.31 -21.60
CA LYS A 629 20.80 2.54 -20.81
C LYS A 629 19.42 3.21 -20.85
N VAL A 630 18.89 3.51 -19.68
CA VAL A 630 17.60 4.18 -19.50
C VAL A 630 17.86 5.66 -19.18
N GLU A 631 17.33 6.54 -20.03
CA GLU A 631 17.32 7.99 -19.80
C GLU A 631 16.53 8.35 -18.51
N PRO A 632 16.66 9.57 -17.94
CA PRO A 632 16.07 9.90 -16.64
C PRO A 632 14.55 9.63 -16.56
N VAL A 633 14.14 8.55 -15.88
CA VAL A 633 12.74 8.08 -15.73
C VAL A 633 12.18 8.27 -14.32
N THR A 634 10.87 8.41 -14.17
CA THR A 634 10.20 8.36 -12.84
C THR A 634 10.12 6.94 -12.28
N VAL A 635 9.66 6.82 -11.02
CA VAL A 635 9.38 5.54 -10.37
C VAL A 635 8.34 4.72 -11.14
N LEU A 636 7.27 5.34 -11.67
CA LEU A 636 6.24 4.64 -12.45
C LEU A 636 6.73 4.23 -13.84
N GLU A 637 7.36 5.16 -14.56
CA GLU A 637 7.97 4.89 -15.89
C GLU A 637 9.01 3.76 -15.83
N LEU A 638 9.72 3.63 -14.70
CA LEU A 638 10.61 2.50 -14.43
C LEU A 638 9.83 1.23 -14.05
N PHE A 639 8.76 1.35 -13.24
CA PHE A 639 7.90 0.22 -12.86
C PHE A 639 7.25 -0.47 -14.05
N ASP A 640 7.02 0.21 -15.18
CA ASP A 640 6.49 -0.44 -16.39
C ASP A 640 7.50 -1.36 -17.07
N LYS A 641 8.80 -1.03 -17.01
CA LYS A 641 9.89 -1.83 -17.57
C LYS A 641 10.09 -3.14 -16.78
N PRO A 642 10.45 -4.27 -17.43
CA PRO A 642 10.74 -5.53 -16.75
C PRO A 642 11.77 -5.39 -15.62
N VAL A 643 12.86 -4.65 -15.87
CA VAL A 643 13.91 -4.38 -14.89
C VAL A 643 13.39 -3.67 -13.63
N GLY A 644 12.41 -2.77 -13.74
CA GLY A 644 11.83 -2.07 -12.58
C GLY A 644 10.97 -2.97 -11.68
N LYS A 645 10.45 -4.07 -12.24
CA LYS A 645 9.68 -5.12 -11.54
C LYS A 645 10.57 -6.20 -10.91
N ALA A 646 11.87 -6.22 -11.23
CA ALA A 646 12.84 -7.19 -10.71
C ALA A 646 13.07 -7.01 -9.20
N LEU A 647 13.43 -8.09 -8.51
CA LEU A 647 13.67 -8.14 -7.06
C LEU A 647 15.18 -8.24 -6.78
N ASP A 648 15.67 -7.67 -5.68
CA ASP A 648 17.08 -7.83 -5.27
C ASP A 648 17.30 -9.22 -4.65
N LEU A 649 18.18 -10.00 -5.28
CA LEU A 649 18.63 -11.32 -4.81
C LEU A 649 19.09 -11.36 -3.35
N ASN A 650 19.67 -10.26 -2.88
CA ASN A 650 20.48 -10.20 -1.66
C ASN A 650 19.72 -9.58 -0.48
N ALA A 651 18.63 -8.87 -0.75
CA ALA A 651 17.88 -8.13 0.28
C ALA A 651 17.04 -9.05 1.18
N GLY A 652 16.58 -10.19 0.66
CA GLY A 652 15.65 -11.07 1.37
C GLY A 652 14.26 -10.46 1.58
N ASP A 653 13.87 -9.53 0.71
CA ASP A 653 12.56 -8.88 0.68
C ASP A 653 12.01 -8.76 -0.75
N ASP A 654 10.69 -8.77 -0.90
CA ASP A 654 10.00 -8.73 -2.20
C ASP A 654 9.83 -7.31 -2.78
N THR A 655 10.66 -6.34 -2.39
CA THR A 655 10.55 -4.95 -2.89
C THR A 655 11.04 -4.87 -4.34
N PRO A 656 10.22 -4.38 -5.29
CA PRO A 656 10.65 -4.18 -6.68
C PRO A 656 11.73 -3.11 -6.82
N LEU A 657 12.58 -3.27 -7.83
CA LEU A 657 13.72 -2.38 -8.11
C LEU A 657 13.32 -0.90 -8.20
N ALA A 658 12.20 -0.58 -8.85
CA ALA A 658 11.72 0.79 -8.96
C ALA A 658 11.43 1.43 -7.58
N ALA A 659 10.80 0.68 -6.67
CA ALA A 659 10.59 1.10 -5.29
C ALA A 659 11.89 1.15 -4.48
N ARG A 660 12.84 0.24 -4.73
CA ARG A 660 14.18 0.27 -4.11
C ARG A 660 14.99 1.49 -4.55
N MET A 661 14.94 1.89 -5.82
CA MET A 661 15.54 3.15 -6.29
C MET A 661 14.85 4.37 -5.68
N ALA A 662 13.53 4.32 -5.46
CA ALA A 662 12.77 5.35 -4.77
C ALA A 662 13.07 5.48 -3.26
N ALA A 663 13.72 4.51 -2.62
CA ALA A 663 14.15 4.61 -1.22
C ALA A 663 15.44 5.46 -1.09
N LYS A 664 15.53 6.32 -0.06
CA LYS A 664 16.67 7.26 0.08
C LYS A 664 18.05 6.58 0.26
N ARG A 665 18.06 5.30 0.67
CA ARG A 665 19.27 4.46 0.81
C ARG A 665 19.19 3.12 0.05
N GLY A 666 18.23 2.95 -0.85
CA GLY A 666 18.03 1.67 -1.53
C GLY A 666 19.05 1.35 -2.63
N MET A 667 19.74 2.36 -3.17
CA MET A 667 20.87 2.18 -4.08
C MET A 667 21.75 3.44 -4.11
N TYR A 668 23.08 3.30 -4.13
CA TYR A 668 24.02 4.41 -4.32
C TYR A 668 24.30 4.66 -5.81
N LEU A 669 24.93 5.78 -6.15
CA LEU A 669 25.39 6.04 -7.52
C LEU A 669 26.58 5.14 -7.86
N TYR A 670 26.59 4.57 -9.06
CA TYR A 670 27.59 3.64 -9.58
C TYR A 670 27.73 2.30 -8.83
N ASP A 671 26.85 2.01 -7.86
CA ASP A 671 26.86 0.74 -7.13
C ASP A 671 26.17 -0.37 -7.95
N PRO A 672 26.88 -1.44 -8.35
CA PRO A 672 26.28 -2.54 -9.11
C PRO A 672 25.49 -3.47 -8.19
N MET A 673 24.22 -3.73 -8.54
CA MET A 673 23.31 -4.61 -7.82
C MET A 673 22.75 -5.68 -8.75
N VAL A 674 22.63 -6.93 -8.28
CA VAL A 674 22.01 -8.01 -9.06
C VAL A 674 20.52 -8.12 -8.69
N ALA A 675 19.65 -8.09 -9.69
CA ALA A 675 18.21 -8.27 -9.54
C ALA A 675 17.69 -9.40 -10.43
N ILE A 676 16.58 -10.02 -10.05
CA ILE A 676 15.94 -11.13 -10.77
C ILE A 676 14.52 -10.76 -11.20
N GLY A 677 14.17 -11.09 -12.45
CA GLY A 677 12.83 -10.87 -13.00
C GLY A 677 11.76 -11.69 -12.27
N ASN A 678 10.67 -11.03 -11.85
CA ASN A 678 9.59 -11.67 -11.11
C ASN A 678 8.61 -12.40 -12.05
N THR A 679 9.02 -13.58 -12.54
CA THR A 679 8.35 -14.38 -13.56
C THR A 679 8.25 -15.85 -13.12
N MET A 680 7.10 -16.50 -13.31
CA MET A 680 6.87 -17.87 -12.82
C MET A 680 7.54 -18.99 -13.65
N SER A 681 7.96 -18.71 -14.88
CA SER A 681 8.40 -19.71 -15.87
C SER A 681 9.93 -19.78 -16.07
N GLY A 682 10.68 -19.15 -15.17
CA GLY A 682 12.09 -18.81 -15.35
C GLY A 682 12.28 -17.29 -15.38
N SER A 683 13.45 -16.83 -14.93
CA SER A 683 13.68 -15.42 -14.62
C SER A 683 14.97 -14.90 -15.21
N ASP A 684 14.87 -13.77 -15.91
CA ASP A 684 16.01 -12.95 -16.30
C ASP A 684 16.84 -12.53 -15.08
N ILE A 685 18.15 -12.41 -15.27
CA ILE A 685 19.07 -11.85 -14.28
C ILE A 685 19.62 -10.53 -14.79
N TYR A 686 19.51 -9.49 -13.98
CA TYR A 686 19.92 -8.12 -14.29
C TYR A 686 21.08 -7.68 -13.39
N ILE A 687 22.18 -7.17 -13.94
CA ILE A 687 23.11 -6.32 -13.20
C ILE A 687 22.71 -4.87 -13.46
N VAL A 688 22.20 -4.17 -12.46
CA VAL A 688 21.71 -2.79 -12.58
C VAL A 688 22.60 -1.82 -11.80
N MET A 689 22.76 -0.61 -12.34
CA MET A 689 23.57 0.44 -11.75
C MET A 689 22.91 1.82 -11.98
N LYS A 690 22.70 2.59 -10.91
CA LYS A 690 22.17 3.96 -10.99
C LYS A 690 23.30 4.92 -11.40
N LEU A 691 23.12 5.63 -12.51
CA LEU A 691 24.11 6.54 -13.10
C LEU A 691 23.95 7.99 -12.63
N ALA A 692 22.71 8.45 -12.48
CA ALA A 692 22.38 9.78 -11.99
C ALA A 692 21.01 9.77 -11.29
N GLU A 693 20.77 10.79 -10.48
CA GLU A 693 19.50 10.97 -9.78
C GLU A 693 19.15 12.47 -9.72
N THR A 694 17.90 12.80 -10.06
CA THR A 694 17.30 14.11 -9.80
C THR A 694 16.39 13.97 -8.59
N GLU A 695 16.71 14.62 -7.48
CA GLU A 695 15.84 14.65 -6.30
C GLU A 695 14.48 15.30 -6.63
N ARG A 696 13.43 14.89 -5.90
CA ARG A 696 12.10 15.52 -6.00
C ARG A 696 12.21 16.98 -5.56
N LYS A 697 11.78 17.93 -6.39
CA LYS A 697 11.69 19.35 -6.02
C LYS A 697 10.29 19.92 -6.23
N VAL A 698 9.88 20.81 -5.33
CA VAL A 698 8.76 21.72 -5.58
C VAL A 698 9.34 22.93 -6.34
N PRO A 699 8.84 23.27 -7.54
CA PRO A 699 9.30 24.45 -8.29
C PRO A 699 8.80 25.75 -7.63
N GLU A 700 9.34 26.90 -8.01
CA GLU A 700 8.72 28.18 -7.64
C GLU A 700 7.49 28.47 -8.52
N LEU A 701 6.49 29.19 -7.98
CA LEU A 701 5.27 29.53 -8.73
C LEU A 701 5.58 30.23 -10.06
N ASP A 702 6.58 31.10 -10.11
CA ASP A 702 6.97 31.81 -11.34
C ASP A 702 7.74 30.89 -12.34
N GLU A 703 8.24 29.72 -11.94
CA GLU A 703 8.78 28.70 -12.88
C GLU A 703 7.64 27.95 -13.63
N VAL A 704 6.50 27.73 -12.96
CA VAL A 704 5.37 26.91 -13.48
C VAL A 704 4.09 27.71 -13.73
N ARG A 705 4.15 29.04 -13.68
CA ARG A 705 2.99 29.94 -13.62
C ARG A 705 1.94 29.69 -14.69
N ASP A 706 2.35 29.57 -15.95
CA ASP A 706 1.43 29.38 -17.08
C ASP A 706 0.71 28.03 -16.99
N ARG A 707 1.38 26.99 -16.49
CA ARG A 707 0.75 25.70 -16.19
C ARG A 707 -0.26 25.84 -15.05
N VAL A 708 0.09 26.52 -13.95
CA VAL A 708 -0.84 26.76 -12.83
C VAL A 708 -2.09 27.52 -13.29
N VAL A 709 -1.95 28.50 -14.20
CA VAL A 709 -3.08 29.19 -14.83
C VAL A 709 -3.94 28.24 -15.67
N GLN A 710 -3.33 27.34 -16.46
CA GLN A 710 -4.05 26.37 -17.29
C GLN A 710 -4.84 25.37 -16.43
N GLU A 711 -4.20 24.73 -15.45
CA GLU A 711 -4.86 23.74 -14.57
C GLU A 711 -5.99 24.41 -13.74
N TRP A 712 -5.77 25.63 -13.23
CA TRP A 712 -6.81 26.39 -12.51
C TRP A 712 -8.02 26.67 -13.41
N LYS A 713 -7.77 27.07 -14.67
CA LYS A 713 -8.85 27.33 -15.64
C LYS A 713 -9.58 26.05 -16.00
N LEU A 714 -8.89 24.91 -16.17
CA LEU A 714 -9.51 23.61 -16.39
C LEU A 714 -10.38 23.20 -15.19
N SER A 715 -9.90 23.35 -13.95
CA SER A 715 -10.68 23.12 -12.73
C SER A 715 -11.95 23.98 -12.69
N LYS A 716 -11.87 25.28 -13.01
CA LYS A 716 -13.04 26.17 -13.07
C LYS A 716 -13.96 25.87 -14.26
N ALA A 717 -13.42 25.36 -15.36
CA ALA A 717 -14.20 24.93 -16.51
C ALA A 717 -14.93 23.60 -16.24
N ALA A 718 -14.36 22.72 -15.41
CA ALA A 718 -15.01 21.51 -14.91
C ALA A 718 -16.19 21.81 -13.97
N ASP A 719 -16.06 22.81 -13.08
CA ASP A 719 -17.19 23.32 -12.28
C ASP A 719 -18.35 23.77 -13.19
N LEU A 720 -18.03 24.51 -14.27
CA LEU A 720 -19.02 24.95 -15.26
C LEU A 720 -19.60 23.77 -16.05
N ALA A 721 -18.77 22.81 -16.47
CA ALA A 721 -19.20 21.64 -17.22
C ALA A 721 -20.18 20.78 -16.40
N LEU A 722 -19.88 20.58 -15.11
CA LEU A 722 -20.77 19.87 -14.20
C LEU A 722 -22.07 20.65 -13.94
N ALA A 723 -22.05 21.98 -13.91
CA ALA A 723 -23.26 22.80 -13.79
C ALA A 723 -24.13 22.76 -15.07
N GLU A 724 -23.51 22.85 -16.24
CA GLU A 724 -24.15 22.76 -17.56
C GLU A 724 -24.75 21.35 -17.77
N ALA A 725 -23.99 20.30 -17.43
CA ALA A 725 -24.46 18.91 -17.42
C ALA A 725 -25.60 18.66 -16.42
N LYS A 726 -25.52 19.17 -15.18
CA LYS A 726 -26.60 19.04 -14.19
C LYS A 726 -27.90 19.71 -14.64
N LYS A 727 -27.80 20.86 -15.32
CA LYS A 727 -28.97 21.51 -15.94
C LYS A 727 -29.54 20.62 -17.06
N LEU A 728 -28.71 20.15 -17.98
CA LEU A 728 -29.14 19.32 -19.11
C LEU A 728 -29.74 17.98 -18.66
N ALA A 729 -29.22 17.35 -17.61
CA ALA A 729 -29.85 16.20 -16.96
C ALA A 729 -31.23 16.56 -16.38
N GLY A 730 -31.34 17.69 -15.66
CA GLY A 730 -32.61 18.18 -15.12
C GLY A 730 -33.67 18.51 -16.19
N ASP A 731 -33.23 18.98 -17.37
CA ASP A 731 -34.08 19.23 -18.54
C ASP A 731 -34.43 17.92 -19.29
N ALA A 732 -33.54 16.92 -19.29
CA ALA A 732 -33.73 15.62 -19.97
C ALA A 732 -34.64 14.66 -19.19
N SER A 733 -34.49 14.56 -17.86
CA SER A 733 -35.31 13.70 -16.98
C SER A 733 -36.82 13.77 -17.26
N PRO A 734 -37.49 14.95 -17.26
CA PRO A 734 -38.93 15.04 -17.49
C PRO A 734 -39.35 14.80 -18.96
N SER A 735 -38.40 14.73 -19.90
CA SER A 735 -38.70 14.45 -21.31
C SER A 735 -38.96 12.96 -21.57
N GLY A 736 -38.33 12.07 -20.80
CA GLY A 736 -38.45 10.62 -20.92
C GLY A 736 -37.87 9.99 -22.20
N VAL A 737 -37.32 10.78 -23.12
CA VAL A 737 -36.72 10.29 -24.38
C VAL A 737 -35.25 9.87 -24.19
N PRO A 738 -34.68 9.05 -25.09
CA PRO A 738 -33.24 8.78 -25.12
C PRO A 738 -32.43 10.08 -25.28
N LEU A 739 -31.22 10.11 -24.72
CA LEU A 739 -30.34 11.29 -24.85
C LEU A 739 -30.00 11.59 -26.32
N VAL A 740 -29.94 10.55 -27.17
CA VAL A 740 -29.73 10.68 -28.63
C VAL A 740 -30.84 11.50 -29.30
N GLU A 741 -32.09 11.40 -28.82
CA GLU A 741 -33.23 12.19 -29.33
C GLU A 741 -33.24 13.60 -28.73
N PHE A 742 -32.88 13.73 -27.45
CA PHE A 742 -32.78 15.02 -26.75
C PHE A 742 -31.72 15.94 -27.39
N PHE A 743 -30.51 15.43 -27.59
CA PHE A 743 -29.38 16.15 -28.20
C PHE A 743 -29.39 16.14 -29.74
N ALA A 744 -30.46 15.67 -30.40
CA ALA A 744 -30.54 15.57 -31.87
C ALA A 744 -30.37 16.92 -32.62
N ASN A 745 -30.47 18.06 -31.93
CA ASN A 745 -30.25 19.40 -32.47
C ASN A 745 -28.88 20.01 -32.12
N GLU A 746 -28.07 19.33 -31.30
CA GLU A 746 -26.77 19.80 -30.78
C GLU A 746 -25.64 18.88 -31.29
N PRO A 747 -25.21 19.02 -32.56
CA PRO A 747 -24.26 18.10 -33.20
C PRO A 747 -22.84 18.13 -32.62
N GLU A 748 -22.57 19.04 -31.67
CA GLU A 748 -21.33 19.11 -30.91
C GLU A 748 -21.31 18.09 -29.76
N ILE A 749 -22.48 17.65 -29.27
CA ILE A 749 -22.63 16.67 -28.19
C ILE A 749 -22.94 15.29 -28.79
N LYS A 750 -21.88 14.50 -29.02
CA LYS A 750 -21.99 13.11 -29.46
C LYS A 750 -22.41 12.23 -28.27
N VAL A 751 -23.70 11.90 -28.19
CA VAL A 751 -24.21 10.91 -27.24
C VAL A 751 -23.67 9.51 -27.58
N GLU A 752 -23.27 8.78 -26.55
CA GLU A 752 -22.75 7.42 -26.64
C GLU A 752 -23.54 6.48 -25.72
N THR A 753 -23.49 5.17 -26.00
CA THR A 753 -24.11 4.14 -25.15
C THR A 753 -23.05 3.17 -24.69
N SER A 754 -23.02 2.84 -23.40
CA SER A 754 -22.05 1.91 -22.84
C SER A 754 -22.39 0.45 -23.22
N GLU A 755 -21.36 -0.39 -23.24
CA GLU A 755 -21.57 -1.83 -23.04
C GLU A 755 -22.16 -2.07 -21.62
N PRO A 756 -22.95 -3.14 -21.37
CA PRO A 756 -23.48 -3.45 -20.04
C PRO A 756 -22.37 -3.79 -19.03
N PHE A 757 -22.39 -3.13 -17.87
CA PHE A 757 -21.34 -3.17 -16.85
C PHE A 757 -21.91 -3.30 -15.43
N THR A 758 -21.09 -3.75 -14.49
CA THR A 758 -21.33 -3.72 -13.03
C THR A 758 -20.54 -2.58 -12.41
N TRP A 759 -20.76 -2.18 -11.15
CA TRP A 759 -19.90 -1.15 -10.50
C TRP A 759 -18.44 -1.61 -10.47
N LEU A 760 -18.23 -2.86 -10.09
CA LEU A 760 -16.93 -3.50 -9.91
C LEU A 760 -16.84 -4.76 -10.78
N GLU A 761 -15.64 -5.03 -11.28
CA GLU A 761 -15.29 -6.24 -12.02
C GLU A 761 -14.48 -7.21 -11.15
N LEU A 762 -14.61 -8.50 -11.43
CA LEU A 762 -13.67 -9.53 -10.98
C LEU A 762 -12.50 -9.58 -11.98
N GLY A 763 -11.30 -9.29 -11.51
CA GLY A 763 -10.04 -9.52 -12.21
C GLY A 763 -9.58 -10.98 -12.09
N TYR A 764 -8.27 -11.19 -11.97
CA TYR A 764 -7.71 -12.53 -11.76
C TYR A 764 -8.31 -13.20 -10.52
N VAL A 765 -8.79 -14.43 -10.70
CA VAL A 765 -9.25 -15.31 -9.62
C VAL A 765 -8.13 -16.31 -9.32
N ASP A 766 -7.62 -16.27 -8.10
CA ASP A 766 -6.57 -17.16 -7.62
C ASP A 766 -7.07 -18.61 -7.56
N PRO A 767 -6.50 -19.56 -8.33
CA PRO A 767 -7.02 -20.93 -8.41
C PRO A 767 -6.90 -21.74 -7.12
N MET A 768 -5.99 -21.36 -6.21
CA MET A 768 -5.72 -22.11 -4.98
C MET A 768 -6.66 -21.72 -3.84
N SER A 769 -7.07 -20.45 -3.79
CA SER A 769 -7.84 -19.86 -2.70
C SER A 769 -9.23 -19.35 -3.10
N GLY A 770 -9.54 -19.29 -4.41
CA GLY A 770 -10.82 -18.84 -4.95
C GLY A 770 -11.09 -17.34 -4.80
N ASN A 771 -10.08 -16.56 -4.39
CA ASN A 771 -10.19 -15.12 -4.21
C ASN A 771 -10.00 -14.36 -5.52
N ALA A 772 -10.84 -13.36 -5.78
CA ALA A 772 -10.64 -12.43 -6.89
C ALA A 772 -9.90 -11.16 -6.45
N VAL A 773 -9.06 -10.62 -7.33
CA VAL A 773 -8.81 -9.18 -7.35
C VAL A 773 -10.10 -8.49 -7.78
N VAL A 774 -10.63 -7.56 -7.00
CA VAL A 774 -11.76 -6.71 -7.41
C VAL A 774 -11.20 -5.40 -7.96
N ARG A 775 -11.78 -4.90 -9.05
CA ARG A 775 -11.40 -3.62 -9.67
C ARG A 775 -12.61 -2.75 -10.00
N LEU A 776 -12.42 -1.43 -10.15
CA LEU A 776 -13.41 -0.55 -10.76
C LEU A 776 -13.66 -0.97 -12.21
N SER A 777 -14.91 -0.97 -12.66
CA SER A 777 -15.23 -1.20 -14.06
C SER A 777 -14.86 0.02 -14.91
N GLN A 778 -14.51 -0.18 -16.18
CA GLN A 778 -14.29 0.92 -17.14
C GLN A 778 -15.19 0.71 -18.38
N PRO A 779 -16.49 1.04 -18.27
CA PRO A 779 -17.48 0.81 -19.32
C PRO A 779 -17.20 1.63 -20.58
N LYS A 780 -16.73 0.97 -21.64
CA LYS A 780 -16.52 1.60 -22.94
C LYS A 780 -17.86 2.06 -23.53
N PRO A 781 -17.90 3.21 -24.24
CA PRO A 781 -16.77 4.06 -24.62
C PRO A 781 -16.36 5.14 -23.59
N LEU A 782 -16.88 5.11 -22.36
CA LEU A 782 -16.66 6.19 -21.38
C LEU A 782 -15.20 6.22 -20.89
N GLU A 783 -14.64 7.41 -20.74
CA GLU A 783 -13.21 7.63 -20.46
C GLU A 783 -12.97 8.06 -19.01
N GLY A 784 -12.12 7.31 -18.30
CA GLY A 784 -11.61 7.68 -16.98
C GLY A 784 -12.67 7.75 -15.86
N VAL A 785 -13.77 7.01 -15.96
CA VAL A 785 -14.87 7.10 -14.97
C VAL A 785 -14.40 6.64 -13.58
N GLY A 786 -14.59 7.50 -12.57
CA GLY A 786 -14.16 7.27 -11.19
C GLY A 786 -15.28 6.82 -10.25
N PRO A 787 -14.99 6.56 -8.96
CA PRO A 787 -15.98 6.11 -7.97
C PRO A 787 -17.23 7.01 -7.89
N ASP A 788 -17.04 8.33 -7.90
CA ASP A 788 -18.09 9.36 -7.85
C ASP A 788 -19.08 9.22 -9.02
N PHE A 789 -18.59 8.86 -10.22
CA PHE A 789 -19.43 8.59 -11.39
C PHE A 789 -20.25 7.31 -11.18
N MET A 790 -19.61 6.23 -10.71
CA MET A 790 -20.29 4.96 -10.47
C MET A 790 -21.36 5.09 -9.37
N GLU A 791 -21.10 5.90 -8.34
CA GLU A 791 -22.07 6.21 -7.27
C GLU A 791 -23.25 7.03 -7.79
N ALA A 792 -23.00 8.05 -8.62
CA ALA A 792 -24.05 8.86 -9.24
C ALA A 792 -24.97 8.04 -10.18
N VAL A 793 -24.44 6.98 -10.81
CA VAL A 793 -25.17 6.13 -11.76
C VAL A 793 -25.89 4.96 -11.09
N ALA A 794 -25.29 4.29 -10.11
CA ALA A 794 -25.82 3.05 -9.55
C ALA A 794 -27.22 3.21 -8.91
N GLY A 795 -27.49 4.39 -8.33
CA GLY A 795 -28.76 4.72 -7.67
C GLY A 795 -29.93 5.06 -8.60
N LEU A 796 -29.74 5.08 -9.92
CA LEU A 796 -30.77 5.50 -10.88
C LEU A 796 -31.78 4.39 -11.25
N GLU A 797 -33.04 4.78 -11.39
CA GLU A 797 -34.06 3.97 -12.08
C GLU A 797 -33.92 4.06 -13.61
N VAL A 798 -34.45 3.08 -14.35
CA VAL A 798 -34.35 3.04 -15.83
C VAL A 798 -35.11 4.22 -16.45
N GLY A 799 -34.39 5.01 -17.25
CA GLY A 799 -34.87 6.27 -17.84
C GLY A 799 -34.55 7.52 -17.02
N GLU A 800 -34.11 7.39 -15.76
CA GLU A 800 -33.66 8.50 -14.93
C GLU A 800 -32.28 9.02 -15.39
N THR A 801 -31.99 10.29 -15.07
CA THR A 801 -30.78 10.98 -15.54
C THR A 801 -30.04 11.70 -14.42
N THR A 802 -28.70 11.63 -14.43
CA THR A 802 -27.80 12.34 -13.53
C THR A 802 -26.74 13.12 -14.30
N ALA A 803 -25.86 13.83 -13.59
CA ALA A 803 -24.63 14.35 -14.18
C ALA A 803 -23.46 14.27 -13.21
N ALA A 804 -22.34 13.71 -13.70
CA ALA A 804 -21.12 13.45 -12.95
C ALA A 804 -19.88 13.77 -13.79
N LEU A 805 -18.75 14.05 -13.13
CA LEU A 805 -17.45 14.18 -13.78
C LEU A 805 -16.79 12.80 -13.92
N ASN A 806 -15.91 12.65 -14.92
CA ASN A 806 -14.88 11.62 -14.88
C ASN A 806 -13.82 11.93 -13.79
N HIS A 807 -12.91 10.99 -13.53
CA HIS A 807 -12.06 11.04 -12.34
C HIS A 807 -11.09 12.24 -12.34
N ASP A 808 -10.50 12.57 -13.48
CA ASP A 808 -9.60 13.71 -13.69
C ASP A 808 -10.34 15.04 -13.93
N ARG A 809 -11.69 15.01 -13.93
CA ARG A 809 -12.59 16.16 -14.10
C ARG A 809 -12.52 16.82 -15.48
N SER A 810 -11.91 16.18 -16.48
CA SER A 810 -11.80 16.71 -17.85
C SER A 810 -13.11 16.63 -18.65
N ILE A 811 -14.03 15.73 -18.29
CA ILE A 811 -15.33 15.54 -18.95
C ILE A 811 -16.44 15.51 -17.90
N ALA A 812 -17.47 16.35 -18.08
CA ALA A 812 -18.75 16.18 -17.39
C ALA A 812 -19.71 15.39 -18.28
N TYR A 813 -20.19 14.26 -17.80
CA TYR A 813 -21.19 13.45 -18.50
C TYR A 813 -22.60 13.79 -18.02
N VAL A 814 -23.52 14.08 -18.94
CA VAL A 814 -24.95 13.89 -18.72
C VAL A 814 -25.24 12.41 -18.93
N VAL A 815 -25.73 11.69 -17.91
CA VAL A 815 -25.92 10.24 -17.98
C VAL A 815 -27.39 9.90 -17.80
N ARG A 816 -27.89 8.94 -18.60
CA ARG A 816 -29.22 8.35 -18.50
C ARG A 816 -29.11 6.84 -18.35
N MET A 817 -29.77 6.27 -17.35
CA MET A 817 -29.86 4.81 -17.18
C MET A 817 -30.69 4.24 -18.34
N SER A 818 -30.08 3.48 -19.25
CA SER A 818 -30.77 2.98 -20.45
C SER A 818 -31.38 1.59 -20.24
N GLU A 819 -30.69 0.71 -19.49
CA GLU A 819 -31.17 -0.62 -19.14
C GLU A 819 -30.55 -1.11 -17.81
N LYS A 820 -31.31 -1.84 -17.00
CA LYS A 820 -30.78 -2.78 -16.00
C LYS A 820 -31.22 -4.19 -16.39
N LEU A 821 -30.26 -5.10 -16.55
CA LEU A 821 -30.48 -6.42 -17.17
C LEU A 821 -31.19 -7.39 -16.20
N GLU A 822 -30.89 -7.30 -14.91
CA GLU A 822 -31.59 -8.02 -13.85
C GLU A 822 -32.63 -7.12 -13.14
N SER A 823 -33.76 -7.71 -12.74
CA SER A 823 -34.68 -7.05 -11.79
C SER A 823 -34.22 -7.24 -10.35
N GLU A 824 -34.63 -6.36 -9.43
CA GLU A 824 -34.24 -6.43 -8.01
C GLU A 824 -34.62 -7.78 -7.37
N ASP A 825 -35.81 -8.33 -7.67
CA ASP A 825 -36.22 -9.66 -7.21
C ASP A 825 -35.32 -10.78 -7.77
N SER A 826 -34.78 -10.61 -8.99
CA SER A 826 -33.81 -11.54 -9.59
C SER A 826 -32.46 -11.45 -8.88
N LEU A 827 -31.95 -10.23 -8.66
CA LEU A 827 -30.69 -9.97 -7.92
C LEU A 827 -30.76 -10.53 -6.51
N ARG A 828 -31.83 -10.24 -5.75
CA ARG A 828 -32.09 -10.81 -4.42
C ARG A 828 -32.16 -12.35 -4.46
N SER A 829 -32.82 -12.93 -5.47
CA SER A 829 -32.93 -14.39 -5.65
C SER A 829 -31.64 -15.07 -6.10
N ALA A 830 -30.74 -14.34 -6.75
CA ALA A 830 -29.40 -14.80 -7.11
C ALA A 830 -28.46 -14.71 -5.89
N PHE A 831 -28.42 -13.56 -5.20
CA PHE A 831 -27.67 -13.39 -3.96
C PHE A 831 -27.98 -14.49 -2.94
N LEU A 832 -29.24 -14.89 -2.75
CA LEU A 832 -29.59 -15.97 -1.80
C LEU A 832 -28.96 -17.34 -2.10
N LYS A 833 -28.41 -17.56 -3.30
CA LYS A 833 -27.61 -18.74 -3.65
C LYS A 833 -26.15 -18.56 -3.23
N ASP A 834 -25.60 -17.36 -3.42
CA ASP A 834 -24.17 -17.04 -3.27
C ASP A 834 -23.81 -16.42 -1.90
N ALA A 835 -24.79 -16.00 -1.11
CA ALA A 835 -24.65 -15.12 0.08
C ALA A 835 -23.66 -15.60 1.16
N ARG A 836 -23.27 -16.87 1.13
CA ARG A 836 -22.24 -17.42 2.01
C ARG A 836 -20.82 -17.03 1.57
N MET A 837 -20.50 -17.13 0.28
CA MET A 837 -19.16 -16.91 -0.26
C MET A 837 -19.19 -16.72 -1.79
N TYR A 838 -18.56 -15.66 -2.27
CA TYR A 838 -18.28 -15.39 -3.68
C TYR A 838 -16.88 -14.78 -3.82
N ALA A 839 -16.24 -14.91 -4.99
CA ALA A 839 -14.79 -14.70 -5.15
C ALA A 839 -14.31 -13.28 -4.75
N GLY A 840 -15.11 -12.24 -5.01
CA GLY A 840 -14.79 -10.86 -4.64
C GLY A 840 -14.99 -10.52 -3.15
N LEU A 841 -15.76 -11.32 -2.40
CA LEU A 841 -16.14 -10.97 -1.02
C LEU A 841 -14.94 -10.74 -0.11
N PRO A 842 -13.90 -11.61 -0.03
CA PRO A 842 -12.79 -11.39 0.90
C PRO A 842 -11.93 -10.18 0.56
N ASN A 843 -11.99 -9.69 -0.68
CA ASN A 843 -11.36 -8.44 -1.12
C ASN A 843 -12.14 -7.24 -0.60
N LEU A 844 -13.46 -7.22 -0.80
CA LEU A 844 -14.35 -6.14 -0.32
C LEU A 844 -14.38 -6.04 1.21
N ILE A 845 -14.36 -7.17 1.94
CA ILE A 845 -14.20 -7.13 3.41
C ILE A 845 -12.85 -6.50 3.78
N ARG A 846 -11.74 -6.84 3.09
CA ARG A 846 -10.42 -6.25 3.35
C ARG A 846 -10.38 -4.74 3.07
N GLN A 847 -11.08 -4.28 2.02
CA GLN A 847 -11.24 -2.87 1.75
C GLN A 847 -12.00 -2.17 2.90
N GLN A 848 -13.14 -2.72 3.34
CA GLN A 848 -13.89 -2.20 4.48
C GLN A 848 -13.05 -2.18 5.78
N MET A 849 -12.23 -3.20 6.05
CA MET A 849 -11.30 -3.18 7.19
C MET A 849 -10.34 -1.99 7.11
N GLY A 850 -9.86 -1.65 5.90
CA GLY A 850 -8.97 -0.51 5.64
C GLY A 850 -9.68 0.82 5.85
N GLU A 851 -10.86 1.01 5.26
CA GLU A 851 -11.69 2.22 5.38
C GLU A 851 -12.06 2.51 6.85
N VAL A 852 -12.52 1.50 7.59
CA VAL A 852 -12.83 1.62 9.02
C VAL A 852 -11.57 1.88 9.85
N SER A 853 -10.42 1.29 9.47
CA SER A 853 -9.14 1.59 10.12
C SER A 853 -8.68 3.03 9.88
N GLY A 854 -8.91 3.59 8.69
CA GLY A 854 -8.65 4.99 8.34
C GLY A 854 -9.51 5.92 9.18
N ALA A 855 -10.83 5.78 9.11
CA ALA A 855 -11.78 6.63 9.83
C ALA A 855 -11.54 6.66 11.36
N VAL A 856 -11.09 5.55 11.97
CA VAL A 856 -10.69 5.52 13.38
C VAL A 856 -9.47 6.40 13.66
N LEU A 857 -8.50 6.45 12.75
CA LEU A 857 -7.30 7.31 12.88
C LEU A 857 -7.66 8.79 12.65
N ASP A 858 -8.46 9.07 11.62
CA ASP A 858 -8.91 10.41 11.27
C ASP A 858 -9.76 11.03 12.39
N SER A 859 -10.51 10.20 13.14
CA SER A 859 -11.29 10.64 14.30
C SER A 859 -10.46 11.35 15.39
N PHE A 860 -9.16 11.07 15.48
CA PHE A 860 -8.25 11.72 16.43
C PHE A 860 -7.84 13.15 16.04
N ASP A 861 -8.09 13.56 14.79
CA ASP A 861 -7.92 14.95 14.33
C ASP A 861 -6.48 15.46 14.50
N ILE A 862 -5.53 14.76 13.87
CA ILE A 862 -4.08 14.98 14.03
C ILE A 862 -3.62 16.12 13.11
N ASP A 863 -3.58 17.31 13.68
CA ASP A 863 -3.24 18.59 13.06
C ASP A 863 -1.73 18.90 13.23
N TRP A 864 -0.98 18.82 12.13
CA TRP A 864 0.46 19.03 12.07
C TRP A 864 0.83 20.49 11.74
N LYS A 865 1.82 21.05 12.45
CA LYS A 865 2.27 22.46 12.31
C LYS A 865 3.47 22.66 11.37
N ARG A 866 3.81 21.60 10.64
CA ARG A 866 4.71 21.48 9.50
C ARG A 866 4.41 20.12 8.85
N ASP A 867 4.89 19.89 7.65
CA ASP A 867 4.84 18.56 7.03
C ASP A 867 5.56 17.51 7.92
N PRO A 868 4.91 16.39 8.31
CA PRO A 868 5.53 15.29 9.05
C PRO A 868 6.55 14.54 8.19
N ASP A 869 7.65 14.06 8.79
CA ASP A 869 8.70 13.29 8.10
C ASP A 869 9.40 13.98 6.90
N ALA A 870 9.00 15.20 6.57
CA ALA A 870 9.54 16.03 5.52
C ALA A 870 11.08 16.02 5.48
N LEU A 871 11.62 15.92 4.27
CA LEU A 871 13.02 16.24 4.02
C LEU A 871 13.23 17.70 4.39
N ALA A 872 14.09 17.94 5.39
CA ALA A 872 14.61 19.27 5.58
C ALA A 872 15.34 19.68 4.28
N PRO A 873 15.08 20.86 3.71
CA PRO A 873 16.00 21.42 2.73
C PRO A 873 17.37 21.48 3.40
N SER A 874 18.43 21.11 2.66
CA SER A 874 19.77 20.95 3.21
C SER A 874 20.20 22.19 4.01
N GLU A 875 20.41 22.02 5.32
CA GLU A 875 21.14 23.02 6.10
C GLU A 875 22.59 23.05 5.58
N GLU A 876 23.00 24.23 5.09
CA GLU A 876 24.28 24.49 4.38
C GLU A 876 25.54 24.35 5.26
#